data_AF-A0A6I1I0T2-F1
#
_entry.id   AF-A0A6I1I0T2-F1
#
_cell.length_a   1.000
_cell.length_b   1.000
_cell.length_c   1.000
_cell.angle_alpha   90.00
_cell.angle_beta   90.00
_cell.angle_gamma   90.00
#
_symmetry.space_group_name_H-M   'P 1'
#
loop_
_entity.id
_entity.type
_entity.pdbx_description
1 polymer ?
#
loop_
_entity_poly.entity_id
_entity_poly.type
_entity_poly.pdbx_seq_one_letter_code
_entity_poly.pdbx_strand_id
1 'polypeptide(L)'
;MKIESAPFFSTGGLPSLGMLGDYARDSWQRIVLYADVMRRRGNQYQEHLAEVVPNVLDFPAELVMSGLELARPVNYGLARILTPDAPQPDPSKRPFVVVDPRAGHGPGIGGFKAESEIGVALRAGHPCYFIGFLPDPVPGQTVEDVMHAEAAFLEKVIALHPLSEGKPVVIGNCQAGWQILMTAAMRPELFGPIIVAGAPVSYWAGWHGRNPMRYAGGLMGGSWATALAGDLGNGRFDGASLVQNFEKLNPANTLWTKQYNLYANIDTEAPRYLEFEKYWGGHVFLNDVEMQYIVDNLFIGNRLATAELITSDGVRLDLRNIRSPIVVFCSNGDNITPPPQALGWITDLYRDDNDVLMHDQTIVYAVHDSIGHLGIFVSAKVGHKEHQKFASNIDLINLLPAGIYEARIVDKTPDTPNADLASGDYVLQVEHRGIEDVRAIVQPGVENDRKFAAAARVSEVNLALYRTFAQPWVRAMVTPQSARFLQLSHPLRVSYERWTDHNPLAKLVAREAEKVRAHRQPVAPDNPLLAMQEAISGAITAGLNSWRDWRDTVQETTFDLVYGSPLVQALTGQAIGDTTPPRPHPGISPEHCEYVRCETRKMDEDMQRGGLVEAAVRALFYIYRFRMIADERRVNLALKLIKPQYTQDFSMEEFRGIVRQQARLMLHDFDAAIAALPTLLSRAEPDAIGALGEWLQQVLQVPEAPTPDEEASLQQMLEVFDRAIQAQARALPPAARASQPASQPASRTKAKAKSAKNITPA
;
A
#
# COMPACT_ATOMS: atom_id res chain seq x y z
N MET A 1 -17.65 4.97 32.30
CA MET A 1 -16.41 5.60 32.79
C MET A 1 -16.82 6.66 33.80
N LYS A 2 -16.35 6.59 35.05
CA LYS A 2 -16.68 7.56 36.09
C LYS A 2 -16.20 8.94 35.61
N ILE A 3 -17.13 9.88 35.48
CA ILE A 3 -16.81 11.29 35.26
C ILE A 3 -16.23 11.78 36.59
N GLU A 4 -14.90 11.79 36.71
CA GLU A 4 -14.27 12.59 37.75
C GLU A 4 -14.53 14.05 37.41
N SER A 5 -15.38 14.68 38.22
CA SER A 5 -15.62 16.11 38.20
C SER A 5 -14.28 16.84 38.39
N ALA A 6 -13.90 17.64 37.39
CA ALA A 6 -12.76 18.54 37.48
C ALA A 6 -12.83 19.39 38.77
N PRO A 7 -11.71 19.60 39.50
CA PRO A 7 -11.69 20.25 40.81
C PRO A 7 -11.91 21.78 40.75
N PHE A 8 -12.44 22.30 39.64
CA PHE A 8 -12.45 23.75 39.36
C PHE A 8 -13.43 24.56 40.21
N PHE A 9 -14.40 23.93 40.88
CA PHE A 9 -15.36 24.64 41.72
C PHE A 9 -15.03 24.65 43.23
N SER A 10 -13.88 24.12 43.66
CA SER A 10 -13.59 23.93 45.10
C SER A 10 -12.67 24.99 45.75
N THR A 11 -12.00 25.88 45.00
CA THR A 11 -11.16 26.94 45.61
C THR A 11 -11.35 28.29 44.91
N GLY A 12 -12.27 29.09 45.44
CA GLY A 12 -12.60 30.44 44.96
C GLY A 12 -11.56 31.51 45.34
N GLY A 13 -10.45 31.57 44.61
CA GLY A 13 -9.56 32.73 44.60
C GLY A 13 -9.48 33.36 43.21
N LEU A 14 -9.82 34.65 43.08
CA LEU A 14 -9.52 35.40 41.85
C LEU A 14 -7.99 35.38 41.62
N PRO A 15 -7.51 35.17 40.38
CA PRO A 15 -6.07 35.19 40.09
C PRO A 15 -5.48 36.54 40.49
N SER A 16 -4.27 36.52 41.07
CA SER A 16 -3.60 37.76 41.48
C SER A 16 -3.30 38.64 40.26
N LEU A 17 -3.18 39.96 40.48
CA LEU A 17 -2.80 40.90 39.40
C LEU A 17 -1.45 40.54 38.76
N GLY A 18 -0.54 39.93 39.52
CA GLY A 18 0.73 39.40 38.99
C GLY A 18 0.52 38.24 38.02
N MET A 19 -0.26 37.24 38.40
CA MET A 19 -0.59 36.09 37.53
C MET A 19 -1.33 36.50 36.26
N LEU A 20 -2.21 37.51 36.35
CA LEU A 20 -2.86 38.12 35.20
C LEU A 20 -1.86 38.81 34.26
N GLY A 21 -0.93 39.59 34.82
CA GLY A 21 0.12 40.26 34.06
C GLY A 21 1.08 39.30 33.36
N ASP A 22 1.50 38.24 34.04
CA ASP A 22 2.39 37.22 33.49
C ASP A 22 1.73 36.44 32.36
N TYR A 23 0.47 36.02 32.53
CA TYR A 23 -0.30 35.37 31.47
C TYR A 23 -0.54 36.30 30.27
N ALA A 24 -0.88 37.57 30.51
CA ALA A 24 -1.10 38.54 29.44
C ALA A 24 0.17 38.79 28.63
N ARG A 25 1.32 38.91 29.30
CA ARG A 25 2.63 39.05 28.66
C ARG A 25 2.96 37.82 27.81
N ASP A 26 2.86 36.63 28.38
CA ASP A 26 3.11 35.38 27.68
C ASP A 26 2.18 35.20 26.47
N SER A 27 0.89 35.46 26.63
CA SER A 27 -0.11 35.35 25.55
C SER A 27 0.18 36.35 24.41
N TRP A 28 0.54 37.59 24.73
CA TRP A 28 0.97 38.56 23.72
C TRP A 28 2.22 38.08 22.97
N GLN A 29 3.23 37.58 23.68
CA GLN A 29 4.43 37.02 23.07
C GLN A 29 4.09 35.84 22.13
N ARG A 30 3.25 34.91 22.56
CA ARG A 30 2.78 33.78 21.74
C ARG A 30 2.02 34.25 20.48
N ILE A 31 1.19 35.29 20.59
CA ILE A 31 0.49 35.88 19.43
C ILE A 31 1.48 36.45 18.41
N VAL A 32 2.48 37.22 18.86
CA VAL A 32 3.51 37.80 17.96
C VAL A 32 4.29 36.70 17.26
N LEU A 33 4.73 35.68 18.00
CA LEU A 33 5.47 34.55 17.44
C LEU A 33 4.60 33.72 16.48
N TYR A 34 3.35 33.46 16.82
CA TYR A 34 2.39 32.78 15.95
C TYR A 34 2.20 33.56 14.64
N ALA A 35 2.00 34.88 14.71
CA ALA A 35 1.88 35.71 13.52
C ALA A 35 3.15 35.68 12.65
N ASP A 36 4.35 35.60 13.23
CA ASP A 36 5.59 35.42 12.48
C ASP A 36 5.70 34.02 11.85
N VAL A 37 5.27 32.95 12.52
CA VAL A 37 5.22 31.61 11.92
C VAL A 37 4.24 31.57 10.74
N MET A 38 3.06 32.18 10.87
CA MET A 38 2.10 32.26 9.76
C MET A 38 2.65 33.08 8.57
N ARG A 39 3.47 34.10 8.84
CA ARG A 39 4.16 34.88 7.80
C ARG A 39 5.18 34.02 7.07
N ARG A 40 6.01 33.30 7.83
CA ARG A 40 7.00 32.35 7.28
C ARG A 40 6.32 31.28 6.43
N ARG A 41 5.18 30.76 6.87
CA ARG A 41 4.36 29.82 6.08
C ARG A 41 3.95 30.42 4.73
N GLY A 42 3.46 31.66 4.72
CA GLY A 42 3.07 32.33 3.48
C GLY A 42 4.25 32.59 2.54
N ASN A 43 5.39 33.01 3.08
CA ASN A 43 6.62 33.18 2.29
C ASN A 43 7.10 31.85 1.69
N GLN A 44 7.17 30.81 2.52
CA GLN A 44 7.55 29.45 2.11
C GLN A 44 6.62 28.93 1.00
N TYR A 45 5.32 29.22 1.10
CA TYR A 45 4.35 28.89 0.04
C TYR A 45 4.69 29.60 -1.29
N GLN A 46 5.02 30.89 -1.25
CA GLN A 46 5.41 31.64 -2.45
C GLN A 46 6.72 31.12 -3.05
N GLU A 47 7.71 30.81 -2.21
CA GLU A 47 8.98 30.20 -2.62
C GLU A 47 8.73 28.85 -3.29
N HIS A 48 7.91 27.99 -2.68
CA HIS A 48 7.58 26.67 -3.22
C HIS A 48 6.84 26.76 -4.56
N LEU A 49 5.88 27.68 -4.71
CA LEU A 49 5.19 27.91 -5.99
C LEU A 49 6.13 28.40 -7.11
N ALA A 50 7.26 29.02 -6.76
CA ALA A 50 8.25 29.50 -7.73
C ALA A 50 9.28 28.42 -8.14
N GLU A 51 9.30 27.26 -7.47
CA GLU A 51 10.14 26.13 -7.85
C GLU A 51 9.72 25.61 -9.24
N VAL A 52 10.70 25.20 -10.06
CA VAL A 52 10.43 24.67 -11.42
C VAL A 52 9.72 23.31 -11.36
N VAL A 53 10.11 22.48 -10.38
CA VAL A 53 9.54 21.15 -10.11
C VAL A 53 9.20 21.11 -8.62
N PRO A 54 8.10 21.74 -8.18
CA PRO A 54 7.78 21.82 -6.77
C PRO A 54 7.44 20.45 -6.22
N ASN A 55 8.21 20.02 -5.23
CA ASN A 55 8.02 18.74 -4.54
C ASN A 55 8.57 18.83 -3.11
N VAL A 56 8.25 17.83 -2.30
CA VAL A 56 8.74 17.70 -0.92
C VAL A 56 9.63 16.49 -0.71
N LEU A 57 10.22 15.96 -1.79
CA LEU A 57 11.14 14.83 -1.72
C LEU A 57 12.45 15.27 -1.05
N ASP A 58 12.81 14.63 0.06
CA ASP A 58 14.02 14.99 0.84
C ASP A 58 15.29 14.29 0.31
N PHE A 59 15.14 13.43 -0.70
CA PHE A 59 16.24 12.69 -1.31
C PHE A 59 16.74 13.35 -2.60
N PRO A 60 18.07 13.41 -2.84
CA PRO A 60 18.59 13.82 -4.12
C PRO A 60 18.15 12.81 -5.19
N ALA A 61 17.68 13.30 -6.31
CA ALA A 61 17.17 12.47 -7.40
C ALA A 61 17.57 13.01 -8.76
N GLU A 62 17.73 12.12 -9.73
CA GLU A 62 17.93 12.46 -11.13
C GLU A 62 16.72 12.04 -11.97
N LEU A 63 16.32 12.87 -12.93
CA LEU A 63 15.26 12.51 -13.87
C LEU A 63 15.78 11.49 -14.88
N VAL A 64 15.13 10.34 -14.95
CA VAL A 64 15.48 9.22 -15.85
C VAL A 64 14.61 9.23 -17.11
N MET A 65 13.33 9.59 -16.96
CA MET A 65 12.38 9.66 -18.06
C MET A 65 11.30 10.70 -17.77
N SER A 66 11.00 11.56 -18.75
CA SER A 66 9.93 12.54 -18.68
C SER A 66 8.68 12.02 -19.40
N GLY A 67 7.52 12.06 -18.74
CA GLY A 67 6.25 11.74 -19.35
C GLY A 67 5.84 12.72 -20.45
N LEU A 68 6.39 13.93 -20.46
CA LEU A 68 6.13 14.94 -21.50
C LEU A 68 6.70 14.55 -22.87
N GLU A 69 7.68 13.65 -22.89
CA GLU A 69 8.39 13.21 -24.11
C GLU A 69 7.80 11.91 -24.68
N LEU A 70 6.80 11.32 -24.01
CA LEU A 70 6.13 10.11 -24.47
C LEU A 70 5.14 10.41 -25.61
N ALA A 71 4.80 9.37 -26.38
CA ALA A 71 3.83 9.47 -27.47
C ALA A 71 2.45 9.99 -27.00
N ARG A 72 2.06 9.63 -25.77
CA ARG A 72 0.91 10.18 -25.06
C ARG A 72 1.46 11.02 -23.89
N PRO A 73 1.62 12.34 -24.06
CA PRO A 73 2.34 13.17 -23.09
C PRO A 73 1.55 13.32 -21.79
N VAL A 74 2.24 13.15 -20.66
CA VAL A 74 1.68 13.34 -19.31
C VAL A 74 2.60 14.17 -18.43
N ASN A 75 2.06 14.80 -17.40
CA ASN A 75 2.83 15.62 -16.46
C ASN A 75 3.63 14.80 -15.42
N TYR A 76 3.78 13.49 -15.61
CA TYR A 76 4.51 12.60 -14.72
C TYR A 76 5.98 12.45 -15.13
N GLY A 77 6.84 12.05 -14.19
CA GLY A 77 8.24 11.77 -14.46
C GLY A 77 8.79 10.68 -13.56
N LEU A 78 9.70 9.86 -14.11
CA LEU A 78 10.46 8.84 -13.39
C LEU A 78 11.80 9.42 -12.95
N ALA A 79 12.04 9.44 -11.64
CA ALA A 79 13.31 9.85 -11.06
C ALA A 79 14.01 8.66 -10.37
N ARG A 80 15.34 8.57 -10.49
CA ARG A 80 16.17 7.64 -9.72
C ARG A 80 16.66 8.35 -8.48
N ILE A 81 16.48 7.71 -7.32
CA ILE A 81 16.97 8.24 -6.05
C ILE A 81 18.48 7.98 -5.94
N LEU A 82 19.22 9.02 -5.56
CA LEU A 82 20.65 8.98 -5.38
C LEU A 82 21.01 8.79 -3.90
N THR A 83 22.08 8.06 -3.64
CA THR A 83 22.62 7.84 -2.30
C THR A 83 24.06 8.37 -2.21
N PRO A 84 24.26 9.70 -2.16
CA PRO A 84 25.60 10.27 -2.11
C PRO A 84 26.35 9.88 -0.81
N ASP A 85 25.62 9.76 0.30
CA ASP A 85 26.18 9.56 1.65
C ASP A 85 26.01 8.12 2.18
N ALA A 86 25.55 7.17 1.35
CA ALA A 86 25.31 5.78 1.73
C ALA A 86 25.91 4.80 0.71
N PRO A 87 26.18 3.54 1.11
CA PRO A 87 26.61 2.50 0.18
C PRO A 87 25.67 2.43 -1.02
N GLN A 88 26.25 2.28 -2.22
CA GLN A 88 25.46 2.13 -3.43
C GLN A 88 24.54 0.90 -3.31
N PRO A 89 23.28 1.01 -3.77
CA PRO A 89 22.37 -0.13 -3.79
C PRO A 89 22.96 -1.30 -4.59
N ASP A 90 22.61 -2.52 -4.17
CA ASP A 90 23.03 -3.73 -4.86
C ASP A 90 22.26 -3.86 -6.19
N PRO A 91 22.93 -3.85 -7.36
CA PRO A 91 22.26 -3.92 -8.65
C PRO A 91 21.61 -5.28 -8.95
N SER A 92 21.92 -6.33 -8.17
CA SER A 92 21.24 -7.63 -8.26
C SER A 92 19.90 -7.65 -7.51
N LYS A 93 19.67 -6.73 -6.58
CA LYS A 93 18.42 -6.65 -5.84
C LYS A 93 17.29 -6.07 -6.68
N ARG A 94 16.05 -6.40 -6.30
CA ARG A 94 14.84 -5.85 -6.92
C ARG A 94 14.78 -4.33 -6.76
N PRO A 95 14.55 -3.57 -7.83
CA PRO A 95 14.31 -2.14 -7.71
C PRO A 95 12.94 -1.88 -7.07
N PHE A 96 12.86 -0.83 -6.25
CA PHE A 96 11.62 -0.31 -5.67
C PHE A 96 11.19 0.95 -6.42
N VAL A 97 9.91 1.05 -6.74
CA VAL A 97 9.30 2.21 -7.39
C VAL A 97 8.18 2.74 -6.51
N VAL A 98 8.37 3.93 -5.93
CA VAL A 98 7.37 4.59 -5.07
C VAL A 98 6.59 5.61 -5.90
N VAL A 99 5.26 5.56 -5.81
CA VAL A 99 4.34 6.40 -6.57
C VAL A 99 3.43 7.15 -5.61
N ASP A 100 3.51 8.48 -5.66
CA ASP A 100 2.75 9.34 -4.76
C ASP A 100 1.35 9.68 -5.30
N PRO A 101 0.39 9.91 -4.39
CA PRO A 101 -0.98 10.22 -4.78
C PRO A 101 -1.09 11.62 -5.38
N ARG A 102 -1.77 11.74 -6.53
CA ARG A 102 -2.27 13.02 -7.02
C ARG A 102 -3.63 13.35 -6.41
N ALA A 103 -3.67 13.43 -5.07
CA ALA A 103 -4.87 13.69 -4.28
C ALA A 103 -5.09 15.19 -3.95
N GLY A 104 -4.57 16.08 -4.80
CA GLY A 104 -4.67 17.55 -4.65
C GLY A 104 -3.44 18.22 -4.05
N HIS A 105 -2.51 17.45 -3.47
CA HIS A 105 -1.19 17.91 -3.02
C HIS A 105 -0.10 17.55 -4.05
N GLY A 106 1.04 18.24 -3.98
CA GLY A 106 2.23 17.97 -4.77
C GLY A 106 2.93 16.67 -4.38
N PRO A 107 3.86 16.18 -5.23
CA PRO A 107 4.56 14.92 -4.98
C PRO A 107 5.69 15.06 -3.94
N GLY A 108 6.23 13.93 -3.51
CA GLY A 108 7.42 13.79 -2.66
C GLY A 108 7.12 13.26 -1.26
N ILE A 109 5.86 12.95 -0.93
CA ILE A 109 5.46 12.54 0.40
C ILE A 109 5.98 11.15 0.78
N GLY A 110 6.08 10.22 -0.17
CA GLY A 110 6.68 8.88 0.03
C GLY A 110 8.19 8.89 0.27
N GLY A 111 8.83 10.05 0.12
CA GLY A 111 10.24 10.30 0.44
C GLY A 111 10.46 11.54 1.31
N PHE A 112 9.44 11.97 2.06
CA PHE A 112 9.47 13.21 2.84
C PHE A 112 10.45 13.18 4.01
N LYS A 113 10.84 11.97 4.48
CA LYS A 113 11.75 11.76 5.60
C LYS A 113 12.70 10.62 5.32
N ALA A 114 13.85 10.59 5.99
CA ALA A 114 14.79 9.47 5.93
C ALA A 114 14.13 8.12 6.32
N GLU A 115 13.13 8.12 7.18
CA GLU A 115 12.40 6.92 7.64
C GLU A 115 11.23 6.50 6.74
N SER A 116 10.98 7.23 5.66
CA SER A 116 9.94 6.93 4.66
C SER A 116 10.20 5.63 3.89
N GLU A 117 9.24 5.23 3.04
CA GLU A 117 9.31 4.02 2.20
C GLU A 117 10.58 3.97 1.35
N ILE A 118 10.95 5.10 0.72
CA ILE A 118 12.19 5.22 -0.06
C ILE A 118 13.41 4.96 0.85
N GLY A 119 13.46 5.61 2.01
CA GLY A 119 14.58 5.45 2.93
C GLY A 119 14.68 4.03 3.51
N VAL A 120 13.56 3.36 3.74
CA VAL A 120 13.50 1.96 4.15
C VAL A 120 14.09 1.03 3.08
N ALA A 121 13.65 1.18 1.83
CA ALA A 121 14.12 0.36 0.72
C ALA A 121 15.63 0.58 0.44
N LEU A 122 16.10 1.83 0.50
CA LEU A 122 17.51 2.18 0.37
C LEU A 122 18.36 1.54 1.48
N ARG A 123 17.92 1.60 2.75
CA ARG A 123 18.62 0.94 3.87
C ARG A 123 18.70 -0.57 3.71
N ALA A 124 17.70 -1.18 3.08
CA ALA A 124 17.71 -2.60 2.73
C ALA A 124 18.61 -2.91 1.50
N GLY A 125 19.19 -1.89 0.85
CA GLY A 125 20.13 -2.02 -0.26
C GLY A 125 19.48 -2.14 -1.64
N HIS A 126 18.19 -1.82 -1.78
CA HIS A 126 17.47 -1.89 -3.06
C HIS A 126 17.64 -0.60 -3.87
N PRO A 127 17.84 -0.68 -5.20
CA PRO A 127 17.75 0.50 -6.06
C PRO A 127 16.36 1.13 -5.95
N CYS A 128 16.26 2.45 -5.78
CA CYS A 128 14.99 3.13 -5.57
C CYS A 128 14.69 4.15 -6.67
N TYR A 129 13.43 4.17 -7.09
CA TYR A 129 12.87 5.09 -8.05
C TYR A 129 11.62 5.74 -7.47
N PHE A 130 11.33 6.93 -7.99
CA PHE A 130 10.17 7.72 -7.61
C PHE A 130 9.44 8.18 -8.87
N ILE A 131 8.13 7.95 -8.91
CA ILE A 131 7.26 8.52 -9.94
C ILE A 131 6.54 9.72 -9.33
N GLY A 132 6.93 10.91 -9.77
CA GLY A 132 6.33 12.19 -9.38
C GLY A 132 5.58 12.85 -10.54
N PHE A 133 5.01 14.02 -10.29
CA PHE A 133 4.28 14.79 -11.29
C PHE A 133 4.45 16.30 -11.10
N LEU A 134 4.33 17.05 -12.19
CA LEU A 134 4.31 18.52 -12.15
C LEU A 134 2.94 19.04 -11.70
N PRO A 135 2.83 20.26 -11.16
CA PRO A 135 1.55 20.81 -10.68
C PRO A 135 0.46 20.90 -11.72
N ASP A 136 0.83 21.10 -12.98
CA ASP A 136 -0.10 21.29 -14.08
C ASP A 136 -0.13 20.04 -14.97
N PRO A 137 -1.32 19.47 -15.23
CA PRO A 137 -1.49 18.36 -16.16
C PRO A 137 -1.27 18.82 -17.61
N VAL A 138 -0.91 17.88 -18.49
CA VAL A 138 -0.94 18.15 -19.92
C VAL A 138 -2.40 18.34 -20.36
N PRO A 139 -2.74 19.35 -21.19
CA PRO A 139 -4.11 19.54 -21.65
C PRO A 139 -4.66 18.30 -22.37
N GLY A 140 -5.80 17.80 -21.90
CA GLY A 140 -6.45 16.60 -22.45
C GLY A 140 -5.84 15.27 -21.99
N GLN A 141 -4.84 15.30 -21.11
CA GLN A 141 -4.32 14.11 -20.43
C GLN A 141 -5.46 13.31 -19.81
N THR A 142 -5.42 11.99 -19.93
CA THR A 142 -6.39 11.05 -19.36
C THR A 142 -5.75 10.11 -18.35
N VAL A 143 -6.57 9.39 -17.57
CA VAL A 143 -6.08 8.34 -16.65
C VAL A 143 -5.35 7.23 -17.41
N GLU A 144 -5.84 6.87 -18.60
CA GLU A 144 -5.21 5.86 -19.46
C GLU A 144 -3.84 6.31 -19.97
N ASP A 145 -3.67 7.59 -20.30
CA ASP A 145 -2.35 8.12 -20.70
C ASP A 145 -1.33 8.00 -19.57
N VAL A 146 -1.77 8.26 -18.33
CA VAL A 146 -0.90 8.09 -17.15
C VAL A 146 -0.57 6.62 -16.91
N MET A 147 -1.53 5.69 -17.10
CA MET A 147 -1.26 4.25 -17.02
C MET A 147 -0.21 3.80 -18.06
N HIS A 148 -0.30 4.31 -19.29
CA HIS A 148 0.72 4.04 -20.32
C HIS A 148 2.08 4.64 -19.96
N ALA A 149 2.11 5.82 -19.34
CA ALA A 149 3.36 6.41 -18.86
C ALA A 149 3.99 5.60 -17.73
N GLU A 150 3.19 5.15 -16.76
CA GLU A 150 3.65 4.26 -15.67
C GLU A 150 4.22 2.95 -16.23
N ALA A 151 3.55 2.33 -17.21
CA ALA A 151 4.07 1.15 -17.89
C ALA A 151 5.43 1.42 -18.57
N ALA A 152 5.56 2.54 -19.29
CA ALA A 152 6.83 2.94 -19.93
C ALA A 152 7.94 3.21 -18.89
N PHE A 153 7.59 3.79 -17.73
CA PHE A 153 8.53 3.99 -16.64
C PHE A 153 9.01 2.66 -16.06
N LEU A 154 8.13 1.68 -15.85
CA LEU A 154 8.52 0.36 -15.37
C LEU A 154 9.36 -0.41 -16.39
N GLU A 155 9.04 -0.34 -17.68
CA GLU A 155 9.88 -0.88 -18.75
C GLU A 155 11.29 -0.28 -18.70
N LYS A 156 11.39 1.04 -18.47
CA LYS A 156 12.68 1.72 -18.31
C LYS A 156 13.42 1.24 -17.06
N VAL A 157 12.75 1.09 -15.92
CA VAL A 157 13.36 0.56 -14.69
C VAL A 157 13.88 -0.86 -14.92
N ILE A 158 13.08 -1.75 -15.52
CA ILE A 158 13.48 -3.13 -15.83
C ILE A 158 14.72 -3.14 -16.74
N ALA A 159 14.74 -2.30 -17.78
CA ALA A 159 15.87 -2.20 -18.69
C ALA A 159 17.16 -1.70 -18.02
N LEU A 160 17.06 -0.90 -16.95
CA LEU A 160 18.20 -0.42 -16.17
C LEU A 160 18.73 -1.46 -15.18
N HIS A 161 17.98 -2.52 -14.88
CA HIS A 161 18.34 -3.56 -13.90
C HIS A 161 18.30 -4.98 -14.49
N PRO A 162 19.13 -5.29 -15.51
CA PRO A 162 19.12 -6.60 -16.17
C PRO A 162 19.60 -7.76 -15.27
N LEU A 163 20.28 -7.46 -14.17
CA LEU A 163 20.79 -8.43 -13.20
C LEU A 163 19.85 -8.67 -12.02
N SER A 164 18.68 -8.01 -12.01
CA SER A 164 17.78 -8.05 -10.87
C SER A 164 17.17 -9.44 -10.67
N GLU A 165 17.05 -9.89 -9.41
CA GLU A 165 16.36 -11.13 -9.00
C GLU A 165 14.82 -11.08 -9.17
N GLY A 166 14.34 -10.37 -10.20
CA GLY A 166 12.95 -10.34 -10.68
C GLY A 166 12.41 -8.92 -10.93
N LYS A 167 11.11 -8.83 -11.17
CA LYS A 167 10.42 -7.57 -11.49
C LYS A 167 10.39 -6.57 -10.32
N PRO A 168 10.29 -5.25 -10.62
CA PRO A 168 10.29 -4.19 -9.61
C PRO A 168 9.16 -4.33 -8.59
N VAL A 169 9.44 -3.99 -7.34
CA VAL A 169 8.41 -3.79 -6.31
C VAL A 169 7.82 -2.40 -6.52
N VAL A 170 6.49 -2.29 -6.53
CA VAL A 170 5.82 -1.00 -6.74
C VAL A 170 4.95 -0.66 -5.55
N ILE A 171 5.15 0.55 -4.99
CA ILE A 171 4.38 1.07 -3.86
C ILE A 171 3.49 2.19 -4.37
N GLY A 172 2.17 2.00 -4.31
CA GLY A 172 1.17 2.99 -4.67
C GLY A 172 0.46 3.54 -3.44
N ASN A 173 0.69 4.81 -3.13
CA ASN A 173 0.13 5.48 -1.97
C ASN A 173 -1.22 6.12 -2.30
N CYS A 174 -2.24 5.87 -1.47
CA CYS A 174 -3.59 6.44 -1.59
C CYS A 174 -4.14 6.34 -3.03
N GLN A 175 -4.33 7.47 -3.72
CA GLN A 175 -4.80 7.54 -5.10
C GLN A 175 -3.92 6.75 -6.08
N ALA A 176 -2.61 6.79 -5.92
CA ALA A 176 -1.68 6.07 -6.79
C ALA A 176 -1.86 4.54 -6.67
N GLY A 177 -2.37 4.03 -5.54
CA GLY A 177 -2.59 2.60 -5.34
C GLY A 177 -3.58 2.00 -6.33
N TRP A 178 -4.77 2.59 -6.50
CA TRP A 178 -5.72 2.07 -7.50
C TRP A 178 -5.21 2.27 -8.93
N GLN A 179 -4.41 3.32 -9.18
CA GLN A 179 -3.86 3.60 -10.50
C GLN A 179 -2.83 2.55 -10.91
N ILE A 180 -1.93 2.21 -9.98
CA ILE A 180 -0.96 1.12 -10.16
C ILE A 180 -1.66 -0.23 -10.30
N LEU A 181 -2.75 -0.49 -9.58
CA LEU A 181 -3.55 -1.70 -9.77
C LEU A 181 -4.17 -1.76 -11.17
N MET A 182 -4.68 -0.63 -11.71
CA MET A 182 -5.16 -0.55 -13.09
C MET A 182 -4.04 -0.82 -14.10
N THR A 183 -2.86 -0.20 -13.91
CA THR A 183 -1.69 -0.41 -14.77
C THR A 183 -1.19 -1.86 -14.70
N ALA A 184 -1.20 -2.48 -13.52
CA ALA A 184 -0.84 -3.88 -13.33
C ALA A 184 -1.86 -4.85 -13.93
N ALA A 185 -3.15 -4.52 -13.91
CA ALA A 185 -4.17 -5.31 -14.61
C ALA A 185 -4.01 -5.23 -16.14
N MET A 186 -3.53 -4.10 -16.66
CA MET A 186 -3.26 -3.88 -18.09
C MET A 186 -1.95 -4.54 -18.56
N ARG A 187 -0.87 -4.45 -17.76
CA ARG A 187 0.48 -4.92 -18.08
C ARG A 187 1.08 -5.73 -16.92
N PRO A 188 0.51 -6.90 -16.56
CA PRO A 188 0.88 -7.65 -15.36
C PRO A 188 2.34 -8.13 -15.37
N GLU A 189 2.95 -8.29 -16.54
CA GLU A 189 4.32 -8.76 -16.71
C GLU A 189 5.41 -7.74 -16.31
N LEU A 190 5.02 -6.49 -16.03
CA LEU A 190 5.93 -5.44 -15.58
C LEU A 190 6.10 -5.39 -14.05
N PHE A 191 5.24 -6.05 -13.29
CA PHE A 191 5.16 -5.88 -11.84
C PHE A 191 5.71 -7.08 -11.08
N GLY A 192 6.56 -6.80 -10.07
CA GLY A 192 6.78 -7.71 -8.94
C GLY A 192 5.71 -7.47 -7.87
N PRO A 193 6.01 -7.70 -6.58
CA PRO A 193 5.09 -7.36 -5.48
C PRO A 193 4.59 -5.92 -5.55
N ILE A 194 3.28 -5.75 -5.31
CA ILE A 194 2.61 -4.45 -5.30
C ILE A 194 2.18 -4.16 -3.87
N ILE A 195 2.56 -3.01 -3.33
CA ILE A 195 2.10 -2.54 -2.02
C ILE A 195 1.14 -1.38 -2.26
N VAL A 196 -0.11 -1.51 -1.83
CA VAL A 196 -1.10 -0.45 -1.87
C VAL A 196 -1.40 0.03 -0.45
N ALA A 197 -0.95 1.24 -0.14
CA ALA A 197 -1.01 1.82 1.20
C ALA A 197 -2.10 2.89 1.28
N GLY A 198 -3.16 2.62 2.04
CA GLY A 198 -4.30 3.53 2.21
C GLY A 198 -5.09 3.78 0.92
N ALA A 199 -5.05 2.86 -0.05
CA ALA A 199 -5.66 3.02 -1.36
C ALA A 199 -7.13 2.57 -1.40
N PRO A 200 -8.09 3.45 -1.76
CA PRO A 200 -9.49 3.06 -1.90
C PRO A 200 -9.71 2.37 -3.25
N VAL A 201 -10.25 1.14 -3.22
CA VAL A 201 -10.57 0.37 -4.43
C VAL A 201 -12.07 0.08 -4.51
N SER A 202 -12.73 -0.20 -3.38
CA SER A 202 -14.19 -0.41 -3.30
C SER A 202 -14.87 0.77 -2.61
N TYR A 203 -15.34 1.73 -3.39
CA TYR A 203 -15.84 3.03 -2.92
C TYR A 203 -17.23 2.97 -2.28
N TRP A 204 -18.02 1.94 -2.59
CA TRP A 204 -19.33 1.72 -1.98
C TRP A 204 -19.23 1.04 -0.61
N ALA A 205 -18.13 0.33 -0.35
CA ALA A 205 -17.90 -0.38 0.90
C ALA A 205 -17.68 0.58 2.09
N GLY A 206 -18.06 0.15 3.28
CA GLY A 206 -17.99 0.98 4.49
C GLY A 206 -18.96 0.54 5.57
N TRP A 207 -18.63 0.84 6.82
CA TRP A 207 -19.46 0.55 7.98
C TRP A 207 -20.49 1.64 8.22
N HIS A 208 -21.70 1.25 8.58
CA HIS A 208 -22.73 2.21 9.01
C HIS A 208 -22.32 2.94 10.29
N GLY A 209 -22.67 4.23 10.39
CA GLY A 209 -22.34 5.09 11.53
C GLY A 209 -20.85 5.48 11.61
N ARG A 210 -20.05 5.21 10.56
CA ARG A 210 -18.62 5.56 10.50
C ARG A 210 -18.24 6.09 9.13
N ASN A 211 -17.32 7.05 9.08
CA ASN A 211 -16.63 7.52 7.87
C ASN A 211 -17.58 7.85 6.69
N PRO A 212 -18.42 8.90 6.80
CA PRO A 212 -19.51 9.17 5.85
C PRO A 212 -19.05 9.69 4.47
N MET A 213 -17.73 9.82 4.22
CA MET A 213 -17.21 10.40 2.97
C MET A 213 -17.78 9.71 1.72
N ARG A 214 -18.00 8.39 1.77
CA ARG A 214 -18.56 7.62 0.65
C ARG A 214 -19.92 8.14 0.16
N TYR A 215 -20.71 8.78 1.01
CA TYR A 215 -22.04 9.29 0.65
C TYR A 215 -21.99 10.63 -0.09
N ALA A 216 -20.85 11.34 -0.04
CA ALA A 216 -20.74 12.72 -0.54
C ALA A 216 -21.08 12.84 -2.03
N GLY A 217 -20.65 11.88 -2.85
CA GLY A 217 -20.94 11.88 -4.29
C GLY A 217 -22.45 11.85 -4.59
N GLY A 218 -23.20 10.98 -3.90
CA GLY A 218 -24.65 10.94 -4.01
C GLY A 218 -25.32 12.21 -3.47
N LEU A 219 -24.91 12.69 -2.29
CA LEU A 219 -25.50 13.88 -1.67
C LEU A 219 -25.27 15.17 -2.48
N MET A 220 -24.21 15.25 -3.29
CA MET A 220 -23.98 16.36 -4.23
C MET A 220 -24.79 16.22 -5.54
N GLY A 221 -25.59 15.17 -5.68
CA GLY A 221 -26.34 14.87 -6.90
C GLY A 221 -25.47 14.27 -8.00
N GLY A 222 -24.29 13.75 -7.67
CA GLY A 222 -23.41 13.06 -8.60
C GLY A 222 -22.25 13.90 -9.14
N SER A 223 -21.68 13.44 -10.25
CA SER A 223 -20.45 13.96 -10.84
C SER A 223 -20.61 15.24 -11.68
N TRP A 224 -21.83 15.75 -11.86
CA TRP A 224 -22.07 17.01 -12.57
C TRP A 224 -21.32 18.20 -11.95
N ALA A 225 -21.13 18.19 -10.62
CA ALA A 225 -20.37 19.20 -9.90
C ALA A 225 -18.86 19.15 -10.27
N THR A 226 -18.33 17.96 -10.55
CA THR A 226 -16.96 17.78 -11.06
C THR A 226 -16.81 18.38 -12.45
N ALA A 227 -17.75 18.10 -13.35
CA ALA A 227 -17.78 18.70 -14.69
C ALA A 227 -17.85 20.22 -14.61
N LEU A 228 -18.75 20.76 -13.78
CA LEU A 228 -18.87 22.20 -13.55
C LEU A 228 -17.56 22.81 -13.03
N ALA A 229 -16.92 22.17 -12.06
CA ALA A 229 -15.65 22.65 -11.51
C ALA A 229 -14.55 22.68 -12.58
N GLY A 230 -14.45 21.65 -13.42
CA GLY A 230 -13.51 21.59 -14.54
C GLY A 230 -13.78 22.67 -15.60
N ASP A 231 -15.05 22.90 -15.94
CA ASP A 231 -15.46 23.93 -16.89
C ASP A 231 -15.17 25.33 -16.36
N LEU A 232 -15.46 25.61 -15.08
CA LEU A 232 -15.12 26.88 -14.42
C LEU A 232 -13.61 27.10 -14.32
N GLY A 233 -12.84 26.03 -14.20
CA GLY A 233 -11.38 26.04 -14.20
C GLY A 233 -10.75 26.05 -15.61
N ASN A 234 -11.56 26.20 -16.66
CA ASN A 234 -11.11 26.23 -18.06
C ASN A 234 -10.29 24.97 -18.44
N GLY A 235 -10.85 23.79 -18.15
CA GLY A 235 -10.23 22.49 -18.43
C GLY A 235 -9.28 21.99 -17.34
N ARG A 236 -9.26 22.66 -16.18
CA ARG A 236 -8.43 22.30 -15.02
C ARG A 236 -9.31 22.15 -13.79
N PHE A 237 -9.14 21.06 -13.06
CA PHE A 237 -9.75 20.87 -11.75
C PHE A 237 -8.75 21.27 -10.65
N ASP A 238 -9.11 22.23 -9.78
CA ASP A 238 -8.22 22.69 -8.71
C ASP A 238 -8.19 21.68 -7.56
N GLY A 239 -7.02 21.05 -7.36
CA GLY A 239 -6.79 20.09 -6.28
C GLY A 239 -7.00 20.66 -4.88
N ALA A 240 -6.98 21.98 -4.71
CA ALA A 240 -7.38 22.63 -3.46
C ALA A 240 -8.82 22.27 -3.03
N SER A 241 -9.71 21.94 -3.97
CA SER A 241 -11.05 21.44 -3.63
C SER A 241 -11.01 20.03 -3.03
N LEU A 242 -10.06 19.17 -3.44
CA LEU A 242 -9.86 17.84 -2.83
C LEU A 242 -9.28 17.98 -1.42
N VAL A 243 -8.28 18.85 -1.25
CA VAL A 243 -7.68 19.14 0.06
C VAL A 243 -8.75 19.67 1.03
N GLN A 244 -9.65 20.52 0.55
CA GLN A 244 -10.75 21.03 1.35
C GLN A 244 -11.70 19.91 1.82
N ASN A 245 -11.89 18.85 1.02
CA ASN A 245 -12.70 17.70 1.45
C ASN A 245 -12.02 16.92 2.58
N PHE A 246 -10.69 16.77 2.55
CA PHE A 246 -9.95 16.18 3.68
C PHE A 246 -10.05 17.04 4.93
N GLU A 247 -9.90 18.36 4.81
CA GLU A 247 -10.02 19.29 5.93
C GLU A 247 -11.43 19.27 6.58
N LYS A 248 -12.48 19.03 5.80
CA LYS A 248 -13.86 18.90 6.29
C LYS A 248 -14.09 17.65 7.11
N LEU A 249 -13.27 16.60 6.99
CA LEU A 249 -13.42 15.37 7.79
C LEU A 249 -13.13 15.61 9.28
N ASN A 250 -12.22 16.52 9.58
CA ASN A 250 -11.83 16.83 10.95
C ASN A 250 -11.86 18.35 11.20
N PRO A 251 -13.06 18.94 11.33
CA PRO A 251 -13.20 20.38 11.52
C PRO A 251 -12.58 20.86 12.83
N ALA A 252 -12.56 20.03 13.88
CA ALA A 252 -11.88 20.35 15.13
C ALA A 252 -10.38 20.59 14.89
N ASN A 253 -9.72 19.67 14.18
CA ASN A 253 -8.32 19.82 13.81
C ASN A 253 -8.07 21.02 12.89
N THR A 254 -8.84 21.12 11.80
CA THR A 254 -8.68 22.15 10.76
C THR A 254 -8.91 23.56 11.29
N LEU A 255 -10.02 23.77 12.01
CA LEU A 255 -10.46 25.11 12.42
C LEU A 255 -9.85 25.55 13.76
N TRP A 256 -9.37 24.61 14.60
CA TRP A 256 -8.91 24.93 15.94
C TRP A 256 -7.63 24.19 16.36
N THR A 257 -7.69 22.87 16.59
CA THR A 257 -6.65 22.13 17.34
C THR A 257 -5.25 22.26 16.73
N LYS A 258 -5.11 22.20 15.40
CA LYS A 258 -3.82 22.36 14.72
C LYS A 258 -3.19 23.74 14.99
N GLN A 259 -4.00 24.79 14.86
CA GLN A 259 -3.56 26.18 15.07
C GLN A 259 -3.33 26.48 16.54
N TYR A 260 -4.19 25.98 17.42
CA TYR A 260 -4.05 26.11 18.86
C TYR A 260 -2.81 25.36 19.36
N ASN A 261 -2.49 24.17 18.83
CA ASN A 261 -1.29 23.44 19.18
C ASN A 261 -0.01 24.24 18.84
N LEU A 262 0.03 24.87 17.66
CA LEU A 262 1.12 25.77 17.30
C LEU A 262 1.19 26.97 18.25
N TYR A 263 0.06 27.60 18.56
CA TYR A 263 0.01 28.74 19.48
C TYR A 263 0.48 28.36 20.89
N ALA A 264 -0.03 27.26 21.44
CA ALA A 264 0.26 26.81 22.79
C ALA A 264 1.72 26.37 22.95
N ASN A 265 2.29 25.71 21.92
CA ASN A 265 3.66 25.18 21.90
C ASN A 265 4.59 26.00 20.98
N ILE A 266 4.39 27.32 20.91
CA ILE A 266 5.04 28.16 19.88
C ILE A 266 6.57 28.12 19.90
N ASP A 267 7.15 27.82 21.07
CA ASP A 267 8.58 27.77 21.29
C ASP A 267 9.24 26.52 20.66
N THR A 268 8.48 25.46 20.38
CA THR A 268 9.01 24.16 19.87
C THR A 268 8.32 23.66 18.60
N GLU A 269 7.06 23.99 18.38
CA GLU A 269 6.22 23.39 17.34
C GLU A 269 6.42 24.02 15.95
N ALA A 270 6.97 25.24 15.87
CA ALA A 270 7.07 26.00 14.63
C ALA A 270 7.81 25.28 13.48
N PRO A 271 8.97 24.62 13.69
CA PRO A 271 9.66 23.90 12.61
C PRO A 271 8.82 22.77 12.03
N ARG A 272 8.26 21.91 12.89
CA ARG A 272 7.41 20.77 12.47
C ARG A 272 6.16 21.24 11.73
N TYR A 273 5.54 22.32 12.20
CA TYR A 273 4.37 22.92 11.56
C TYR A 273 4.72 23.41 10.14
N LEU A 274 5.79 24.19 9.98
CA LEU A 274 6.19 24.73 8.67
C LEU A 274 6.62 23.64 7.68
N GLU A 275 7.30 22.59 8.15
CA GLU A 275 7.66 21.43 7.34
C GLU A 275 6.41 20.76 6.76
N PHE A 276 5.41 20.50 7.62
CA PHE A 276 4.13 19.92 7.19
C PHE A 276 3.33 20.84 6.27
N GLU A 277 3.27 22.15 6.57
CA GLU A 277 2.54 23.12 5.74
C GLU A 277 3.17 23.32 4.35
N LYS A 278 4.47 23.06 4.17
CA LYS A 278 5.11 23.06 2.84
C LYS A 278 4.40 22.07 1.91
N TYR A 279 4.18 20.85 2.40
CA TYR A 279 3.45 19.81 1.66
C TYR A 279 1.95 20.11 1.60
N TRP A 280 1.31 20.39 2.74
CA TRP A 280 -0.15 20.59 2.83
C TRP A 280 -0.64 21.78 2.01
N GLY A 281 0.20 22.81 1.81
CA GLY A 281 -0.11 23.96 0.97
C GLY A 281 0.16 23.76 -0.52
N GLY A 282 0.90 22.71 -0.92
CA GLY A 282 1.37 22.46 -2.29
C GLY A 282 0.25 21.99 -3.23
N HIS A 283 -0.76 22.82 -3.47
CA HIS A 283 -1.94 22.44 -4.26
C HIS A 283 -1.65 22.29 -5.76
N VAL A 284 -1.94 21.12 -6.32
CA VAL A 284 -1.78 20.80 -7.76
C VAL A 284 -3.12 20.74 -8.49
N PHE A 285 -3.07 20.60 -9.82
CA PHE A 285 -4.23 20.47 -10.68
C PHE A 285 -4.38 19.05 -11.22
N LEU A 286 -5.62 18.71 -11.55
CA LEU A 286 -5.97 17.55 -12.35
C LEU A 286 -6.58 18.03 -13.67
N ASN A 287 -6.40 17.29 -14.77
CA ASN A 287 -7.16 17.58 -15.97
C ASN A 287 -8.65 17.32 -15.68
N ASP A 288 -9.54 18.11 -16.27
CA ASP A 288 -10.97 17.94 -16.09
C ASP A 288 -11.45 16.55 -16.55
N VAL A 289 -10.88 16.02 -17.64
CA VAL A 289 -11.17 14.68 -18.14
C VAL A 289 -10.71 13.59 -17.16
N GLU A 290 -9.52 13.74 -16.56
CA GLU A 290 -9.03 12.80 -15.54
C GLU A 290 -9.94 12.80 -14.31
N MET A 291 -10.24 13.98 -13.75
CA MET A 291 -11.05 14.06 -12.55
C MET A 291 -12.47 13.55 -12.80
N GLN A 292 -13.05 13.86 -13.97
CA GLN A 292 -14.36 13.35 -14.34
C GLN A 292 -14.35 11.83 -14.48
N TYR A 293 -13.35 11.25 -15.15
CA TYR A 293 -13.17 9.80 -15.25
C TYR A 293 -13.09 9.16 -13.85
N ILE A 294 -12.27 9.73 -12.96
CA ILE A 294 -12.08 9.23 -11.59
C ILE A 294 -13.41 9.23 -10.82
N VAL A 295 -14.19 10.32 -10.85
CA VAL A 295 -15.46 10.38 -10.11
C VAL A 295 -16.51 9.44 -10.70
N ASP A 296 -16.67 9.44 -12.02
CA ASP A 296 -17.67 8.61 -12.69
C ASP A 296 -17.41 7.12 -12.49
N ASN A 297 -16.16 6.70 -12.66
CA ASN A 297 -15.80 5.29 -12.71
C ASN A 297 -15.44 4.72 -11.33
N LEU A 298 -14.81 5.49 -10.46
CA LEU A 298 -14.30 4.98 -9.19
C LEU A 298 -15.23 5.38 -8.04
N PHE A 299 -15.31 6.67 -7.70
CA PHE A 299 -16.02 7.13 -6.51
C PHE A 299 -17.54 6.86 -6.54
N ILE A 300 -18.19 7.14 -7.67
CA ILE A 300 -19.63 6.97 -7.81
C ILE A 300 -19.95 5.62 -8.46
N GLY A 301 -19.22 5.24 -9.51
CA GLY A 301 -19.50 4.03 -10.27
C GLY A 301 -18.96 2.73 -9.67
N ASN A 302 -17.93 2.76 -8.84
CA ASN A 302 -17.27 1.58 -8.25
C ASN A 302 -16.90 0.49 -9.28
N ARG A 303 -16.52 0.91 -10.49
CA ARG A 303 -16.35 0.05 -11.67
C ARG A 303 -15.03 -0.72 -11.69
N LEU A 304 -14.00 -0.24 -10.98
CA LEU A 304 -12.73 -0.96 -10.84
C LEU A 304 -12.88 -2.21 -9.98
N ALA A 305 -13.57 -2.10 -8.84
CA ALA A 305 -13.84 -3.22 -7.94
C ALA A 305 -14.72 -4.32 -8.55
N THR A 306 -15.39 -4.03 -9.67
CA THR A 306 -16.31 -4.93 -10.38
C THR A 306 -15.84 -5.27 -11.79
N ALA A 307 -14.58 -4.95 -12.14
CA ALA A 307 -13.95 -5.23 -13.43
C ALA A 307 -14.74 -4.74 -14.66
N GLU A 308 -15.42 -3.60 -14.53
CA GLU A 308 -16.23 -3.00 -15.61
C GLU A 308 -15.46 -2.01 -16.48
N LEU A 309 -14.23 -1.65 -16.09
CA LEU A 309 -13.42 -0.69 -16.82
C LEU A 309 -12.74 -1.35 -18.03
N ILE A 310 -12.81 -0.65 -19.15
CA ILE A 310 -12.23 -1.08 -20.43
C ILE A 310 -11.44 0.11 -20.99
N THR A 311 -10.20 -0.13 -21.39
CA THR A 311 -9.33 0.85 -22.04
C THR A 311 -9.78 1.13 -23.47
N SER A 312 -9.25 2.19 -24.08
CA SER A 312 -9.59 2.59 -25.45
C SER A 312 -9.29 1.52 -26.51
N ASP A 313 -8.32 0.65 -26.26
CA ASP A 313 -7.92 -0.49 -27.11
C ASP A 313 -8.62 -1.81 -26.75
N GLY A 314 -9.56 -1.79 -25.80
CA GLY A 314 -10.43 -2.93 -25.48
C GLY A 314 -9.91 -3.86 -24.38
N VAL A 315 -8.84 -3.49 -23.67
CA VAL A 315 -8.34 -4.25 -22.52
C VAL A 315 -9.24 -4.01 -21.30
N ARG A 316 -9.80 -5.09 -20.75
CA ARG A 316 -10.56 -5.01 -19.50
C ARG A 316 -9.61 -4.93 -18.31
N LEU A 317 -9.81 -3.92 -17.46
CA LEU A 317 -9.06 -3.73 -16.23
C LEU A 317 -9.68 -4.58 -15.12
N ASP A 318 -9.31 -5.86 -15.14
CA ASP A 318 -9.71 -6.86 -14.15
C ASP A 318 -8.52 -7.15 -13.22
N LEU A 319 -8.64 -6.82 -11.93
CA LEU A 319 -7.54 -7.02 -10.98
C LEU A 319 -7.19 -8.51 -10.78
N ARG A 320 -8.10 -9.41 -11.17
CA ARG A 320 -7.84 -10.86 -11.19
C ARG A 320 -6.84 -11.28 -12.26
N ASN A 321 -6.43 -10.38 -13.16
CA ASN A 321 -5.35 -10.61 -14.14
C ASN A 321 -3.97 -10.38 -13.55
N ILE A 322 -3.87 -9.75 -12.37
CA ILE A 322 -2.60 -9.54 -11.69
C ILE A 322 -2.09 -10.92 -11.23
N ARG A 323 -0.79 -11.20 -11.40
CA ARG A 323 -0.16 -12.46 -10.97
C ARG A 323 0.84 -12.26 -9.84
N SER A 324 1.21 -11.00 -9.60
CA SER A 324 2.10 -10.63 -8.51
C SER A 324 1.34 -10.43 -7.20
N PRO A 325 1.97 -10.69 -6.04
CA PRO A 325 1.33 -10.47 -4.76
C PRO A 325 0.92 -9.02 -4.57
N ILE A 326 -0.30 -8.83 -4.07
CA ILE A 326 -0.83 -7.51 -3.71
C ILE A 326 -0.85 -7.44 -2.18
N VAL A 327 -0.09 -6.51 -1.62
CA VAL A 327 -0.07 -6.19 -0.19
C VAL A 327 -0.95 -4.97 0.05
N VAL A 328 -2.07 -5.15 0.75
CA VAL A 328 -2.99 -4.08 1.13
C VAL A 328 -2.71 -3.63 2.56
N PHE A 329 -2.22 -2.41 2.73
CA PHE A 329 -2.01 -1.82 4.06
C PHE A 329 -3.08 -0.78 4.36
N CYS A 330 -3.91 -1.03 5.36
CA CYS A 330 -5.01 -0.15 5.77
C CYS A 330 -5.11 -0.03 7.30
N SER A 331 -5.94 0.89 7.79
CA SER A 331 -6.10 1.09 9.24
C SER A 331 -7.53 1.40 9.66
N ASN A 332 -7.92 0.88 10.83
CA ASN A 332 -9.15 1.25 11.54
C ASN A 332 -9.19 2.74 11.95
N GLY A 333 -8.03 3.41 12.03
CA GLY A 333 -7.94 4.86 12.26
C GLY A 333 -8.10 5.70 10.99
N ASP A 334 -8.14 5.08 9.81
CA ASP A 334 -8.31 5.76 8.54
C ASP A 334 -9.80 6.07 8.29
N ASN A 335 -10.12 7.36 8.19
CA ASN A 335 -11.45 7.85 7.88
C ASN A 335 -11.64 8.28 6.41
N ILE A 336 -10.59 8.14 5.60
CA ILE A 336 -10.59 8.35 4.15
C ILE A 336 -10.75 6.99 3.47
N THR A 337 -9.86 6.04 3.77
CA THR A 337 -9.85 4.69 3.22
C THR A 337 -9.92 3.63 4.34
N PRO A 338 -11.06 3.48 5.02
CA PRO A 338 -11.21 2.46 6.04
C PRO A 338 -11.09 1.04 5.45
N PRO A 339 -10.87 0.00 6.28
CA PRO A 339 -10.65 -1.37 5.81
C PRO A 339 -11.69 -1.90 4.81
N PRO A 340 -13.01 -1.61 4.95
CA PRO A 340 -13.98 -2.00 3.93
C PRO A 340 -13.68 -1.43 2.54
N GLN A 341 -13.21 -0.19 2.43
CA GLN A 341 -12.88 0.41 1.13
C GLN A 341 -11.58 -0.12 0.53
N ALA A 342 -10.59 -0.42 1.38
CA ALA A 342 -9.32 -0.97 0.97
C ALA A 342 -9.43 -2.45 0.53
N LEU A 343 -10.30 -3.23 1.19
CA LEU A 343 -10.42 -4.68 1.00
C LEU A 343 -11.67 -5.13 0.25
N GLY A 344 -12.68 -4.28 0.10
CA GLY A 344 -13.99 -4.66 -0.45
C GLY A 344 -13.93 -5.18 -1.90
N TRP A 345 -12.93 -4.77 -2.67
CA TRP A 345 -12.71 -5.26 -4.03
C TRP A 345 -12.44 -6.77 -4.07
N ILE A 346 -11.88 -7.35 -2.99
CA ILE A 346 -11.63 -8.78 -2.88
C ILE A 346 -12.97 -9.52 -2.88
N THR A 347 -13.93 -9.05 -2.07
CA THR A 347 -15.27 -9.64 -1.98
C THR A 347 -16.16 -9.32 -3.18
N ASP A 348 -15.82 -8.28 -3.94
CA ASP A 348 -16.55 -7.88 -5.15
C ASP A 348 -16.08 -8.69 -6.39
N LEU A 349 -14.79 -9.07 -6.45
CA LEU A 349 -14.21 -9.79 -7.59
C LEU A 349 -14.23 -11.32 -7.42
N TYR A 350 -13.94 -11.82 -6.22
CA TYR A 350 -13.78 -13.25 -5.95
C TYR A 350 -15.00 -13.82 -5.24
N ARG A 351 -15.47 -14.97 -5.70
CA ARG A 351 -16.64 -15.63 -5.09
C ARG A 351 -16.26 -16.39 -3.82
N ASP A 352 -15.17 -17.14 -3.90
CA ASP A 352 -14.69 -18.09 -2.90
C ASP A 352 -13.15 -18.22 -2.98
N ASP A 353 -12.54 -18.92 -2.03
CA ASP A 353 -11.08 -19.12 -2.01
C ASP A 353 -10.57 -19.89 -3.24
N ASN A 354 -11.42 -20.71 -3.84
CA ASN A 354 -11.07 -21.43 -5.07
C ASN A 354 -10.98 -20.46 -6.26
N ASP A 355 -11.83 -19.43 -6.35
CA ASP A 355 -11.71 -18.39 -7.36
C ASP A 355 -10.36 -17.65 -7.27
N VAL A 356 -9.93 -17.30 -6.04
CA VAL A 356 -8.60 -16.70 -5.78
C VAL A 356 -7.47 -17.63 -6.26
N LEU A 357 -7.58 -18.93 -5.96
CA LEU A 357 -6.62 -19.95 -6.37
C LEU A 357 -6.52 -20.12 -7.90
N MET A 358 -7.67 -20.14 -8.57
CA MET A 358 -7.77 -20.32 -10.04
C MET A 358 -7.22 -19.12 -10.81
N HIS A 359 -7.22 -17.94 -10.20
CA HIS A 359 -6.55 -16.74 -10.74
C HIS A 359 -5.08 -16.62 -10.35
N ASP A 360 -4.49 -17.59 -9.64
CA ASP A 360 -3.11 -17.49 -9.12
C ASP A 360 -2.87 -16.23 -8.28
N GLN A 361 -3.91 -15.74 -7.59
CA GLN A 361 -3.82 -14.48 -6.89
C GLN A 361 -3.24 -14.69 -5.49
N THR A 362 -2.22 -13.91 -5.15
CA THR A 362 -1.74 -13.79 -3.77
C THR A 362 -2.15 -12.43 -3.24
N ILE A 363 -2.92 -12.40 -2.15
CA ILE A 363 -3.36 -11.17 -1.51
C ILE A 363 -2.92 -11.22 -0.04
N VAL A 364 -2.15 -10.23 0.38
CA VAL A 364 -1.74 -10.08 1.78
C VAL A 364 -2.36 -8.79 2.29
N TYR A 365 -3.08 -8.83 3.41
CA TYR A 365 -3.61 -7.61 4.01
C TYR A 365 -3.04 -7.40 5.42
N ALA A 366 -2.80 -6.14 5.76
CA ALA A 366 -2.42 -5.70 7.09
C ALA A 366 -3.40 -4.61 7.54
N VAL A 367 -4.03 -4.82 8.70
CA VAL A 367 -4.94 -3.85 9.31
C VAL A 367 -4.30 -3.31 10.57
N HIS A 368 -3.99 -2.02 10.61
CA HIS A 368 -3.53 -1.36 11.83
C HIS A 368 -4.71 -0.82 12.64
N ASP A 369 -4.63 -0.89 13.97
CA ASP A 369 -5.70 -0.47 14.89
C ASP A 369 -6.09 1.01 14.90
N SER A 370 -5.17 1.96 14.65
CA SER A 370 -5.43 3.37 15.00
C SER A 370 -4.68 4.41 14.18
N ILE A 371 -3.89 4.00 13.17
CA ILE A 371 -3.17 4.95 12.32
C ILE A 371 -4.17 5.72 11.46
N GLY A 372 -4.10 7.05 11.50
CA GLY A 372 -4.85 7.90 10.56
C GLY A 372 -4.24 7.86 9.16
N HIS A 373 -5.01 8.21 8.13
CA HIS A 373 -4.63 8.08 6.71
C HIS A 373 -3.19 8.48 6.36
N LEU A 374 -2.75 9.69 6.73
CA LEU A 374 -1.37 10.15 6.43
C LEU A 374 -0.31 9.34 7.20
N GLY A 375 -0.64 8.84 8.39
CA GLY A 375 0.29 8.02 9.15
C GLY A 375 0.58 6.68 8.47
N ILE A 376 -0.23 6.25 7.50
CA ILE A 376 -0.02 5.00 6.75
C ILE A 376 1.24 5.11 5.88
N PHE A 377 1.56 6.28 5.31
CA PHE A 377 2.67 6.43 4.35
C PHE A 377 3.63 7.60 4.62
N VAL A 378 3.30 8.55 5.50
CA VAL A 378 4.13 9.76 5.74
C VAL A 378 4.96 9.68 7.03
N SER A 379 4.60 8.81 7.97
CA SER A 379 5.09 8.95 9.34
C SER A 379 6.36 8.15 9.65
N ALA A 380 7.38 8.87 10.15
CA ALA A 380 8.64 8.30 10.63
C ALA A 380 8.52 7.46 11.92
N LYS A 381 7.40 7.56 12.65
CA LYS A 381 7.18 6.83 13.92
C LYS A 381 6.03 5.84 13.89
N VAL A 382 5.07 6.05 12.99
CA VAL A 382 3.77 5.38 12.95
C VAL A 382 3.65 4.82 11.54
N GLY A 383 3.54 3.51 11.34
CA GLY A 383 3.64 2.90 9.99
C GLY A 383 5.07 2.50 9.59
N HIS A 384 6.11 3.06 10.24
CA HIS A 384 7.51 2.74 9.93
C HIS A 384 7.84 1.26 10.12
N LYS A 385 7.33 0.64 11.20
CA LYS A 385 7.55 -0.79 11.47
C LYS A 385 6.94 -1.66 10.37
N GLU A 386 5.77 -1.29 9.84
CA GLU A 386 5.09 -1.97 8.74
C GLU A 386 5.92 -1.92 7.47
N HIS A 387 6.28 -0.72 7.02
CA HIS A 387 7.07 -0.55 5.80
C HIS A 387 8.43 -1.21 5.88
N GLN A 388 9.09 -1.11 7.04
CA GLN A 388 10.35 -1.82 7.28
C GLN A 388 10.19 -3.33 7.11
N LYS A 389 9.12 -3.91 7.65
CA LYS A 389 8.87 -5.35 7.58
C LYS A 389 8.40 -5.81 6.21
N PHE A 390 7.60 -5.03 5.50
CA PHE A 390 7.23 -5.34 4.11
C PHE A 390 8.46 -5.28 3.20
N ALA A 391 9.29 -4.24 3.28
CA ALA A 391 10.48 -4.13 2.46
C ALA A 391 11.51 -5.24 2.77
N SER A 392 11.79 -5.49 4.05
CA SER A 392 12.79 -6.50 4.47
C SER A 392 12.36 -7.94 4.18
N ASN A 393 11.05 -8.19 4.07
CA ASN A 393 10.48 -9.52 3.80
C ASN A 393 9.74 -9.58 2.46
N ILE A 394 10.05 -8.67 1.53
CA ILE A 394 9.29 -8.60 0.29
C ILE A 394 9.46 -9.88 -0.54
N ASP A 395 10.65 -10.49 -0.48
CA ASP A 395 10.95 -11.76 -1.14
C ASP A 395 10.20 -12.94 -0.50
N LEU A 396 9.96 -12.89 0.82
CA LEU A 396 9.10 -13.84 1.51
C LEU A 396 7.65 -13.71 1.02
N ILE A 397 7.13 -12.48 1.00
CA ILE A 397 5.77 -12.20 0.50
C ILE A 397 5.65 -12.66 -0.96
N ASN A 398 6.72 -12.50 -1.73
CA ASN A 398 6.82 -12.97 -3.10
C ASN A 398 6.59 -14.48 -3.21
N LEU A 399 7.17 -15.27 -2.30
CA LEU A 399 7.11 -16.74 -2.32
C LEU A 399 5.79 -17.32 -1.82
N LEU A 400 4.91 -16.50 -1.23
CA LEU A 400 3.61 -16.96 -0.79
C LEU A 400 2.83 -17.54 -1.98
N PRO A 401 2.15 -18.68 -1.80
CA PRO A 401 1.33 -19.24 -2.85
C PRO A 401 0.05 -18.41 -3.07
N ALA A 402 -0.76 -18.83 -4.04
CA ALA A 402 -2.06 -18.20 -4.25
C ALA A 402 -2.96 -18.43 -3.03
N GLY A 403 -3.66 -17.39 -2.61
CA GLY A 403 -4.44 -17.36 -1.38
C GLY A 403 -4.53 -15.97 -0.77
N ILE A 404 -5.34 -15.87 0.28
CA ILE A 404 -5.49 -14.65 1.09
C ILE A 404 -4.72 -14.84 2.39
N TYR A 405 -3.99 -13.81 2.80
CA TYR A 405 -3.16 -13.85 4.01
C TYR A 405 -3.32 -12.58 4.83
N GLU A 406 -3.25 -12.72 6.15
CA GLU A 406 -3.15 -11.61 7.09
C GLU A 406 -1.70 -11.46 7.54
N ALA A 407 -1.12 -10.28 7.31
CA ALA A 407 0.18 -9.90 7.82
C ALA A 407 0.02 -9.24 9.19
N ARG A 408 0.59 -9.87 10.23
CA ARG A 408 0.65 -9.36 11.60
C ARG A 408 2.08 -9.05 11.99
N ILE A 409 2.29 -7.90 12.61
CA ILE A 409 3.60 -7.48 13.10
C ILE A 409 3.58 -7.57 14.62
N VAL A 410 4.38 -8.49 15.14
CA VAL A 410 4.44 -8.81 16.57
C VAL A 410 5.80 -8.40 17.12
N ASP A 411 5.82 -7.92 18.36
CA ASP A 411 7.06 -7.56 19.06
C ASP A 411 7.92 -8.80 19.33
N LYS A 412 9.25 -8.66 19.20
CA LYS A 412 10.18 -9.68 19.68
C LYS A 412 10.15 -9.72 21.21
N THR A 413 9.99 -10.91 21.75
CA THR A 413 10.10 -11.20 23.19
C THR A 413 11.41 -11.94 23.48
N PRO A 414 11.93 -11.93 24.73
CA PRO A 414 13.11 -12.70 25.11
C PRO A 414 13.00 -14.21 24.84
N ASP A 415 11.76 -14.72 24.82
CA ASP A 415 11.44 -16.12 24.53
C ASP A 415 11.21 -16.38 23.03
N THR A 416 11.38 -15.37 22.17
CA THR A 416 11.23 -15.51 20.72
C THR A 416 12.37 -16.38 20.17
N PRO A 417 12.08 -17.58 19.62
CA PRO A 417 13.13 -18.48 19.13
C PRO A 417 13.92 -17.82 17.99
N ASN A 418 15.23 -18.09 17.84
CA ASN A 418 16.04 -17.67 16.67
C ASN A 418 15.85 -16.20 16.26
N ALA A 419 15.87 -15.31 17.26
CA ALA A 419 15.65 -13.87 17.09
C ALA A 419 16.65 -13.19 16.15
N ASP A 420 17.79 -13.83 15.87
CA ASP A 420 18.85 -13.44 14.94
C ASP A 420 18.46 -13.58 13.47
N LEU A 421 17.48 -14.43 13.14
CA LEU A 421 16.98 -14.63 11.78
C LEU A 421 15.89 -13.62 11.36
N ALA A 422 15.41 -12.82 12.30
CA ALA A 422 14.45 -11.75 12.08
C ALA A 422 15.17 -10.39 12.11
N SER A 423 14.89 -9.49 11.17
CA SER A 423 15.49 -8.15 11.17
C SER A 423 14.80 -7.20 12.17
N GLY A 424 15.56 -6.43 12.95
CA GLY A 424 15.00 -5.40 13.87
C GLY A 424 14.32 -5.96 15.13
N ASP A 425 13.39 -5.21 15.72
CA ASP A 425 12.73 -5.53 17.01
C ASP A 425 11.36 -6.22 16.87
N TYR A 426 10.92 -6.47 15.63
CA TYR A 426 9.61 -7.04 15.32
C TYR A 426 9.75 -8.31 14.50
N VAL A 427 8.68 -9.09 14.35
CA VAL A 427 8.58 -10.26 13.47
C VAL A 427 7.33 -10.14 12.61
N LEU A 428 7.48 -10.35 11.30
CA LEU A 428 6.33 -10.47 10.40
C LEU A 428 5.80 -11.91 10.48
N GLN A 429 4.55 -12.06 10.92
CA GLN A 429 3.80 -13.30 10.87
C GLN A 429 2.79 -13.22 9.73
N VAL A 430 2.79 -14.22 8.86
CA VAL A 430 1.82 -14.32 7.77
C VAL A 430 0.91 -15.50 8.06
N GLU A 431 -0.36 -15.21 8.32
CA GLU A 431 -1.39 -16.21 8.60
C GLU A 431 -2.27 -16.41 7.37
N HIS A 432 -2.56 -17.67 7.01
CA HIS A 432 -3.53 -17.94 5.96
C HIS A 432 -4.95 -17.55 6.41
N ARG A 433 -5.71 -16.96 5.50
CA ARG A 433 -7.09 -16.50 5.69
C ARG A 433 -7.94 -16.87 4.48
N GLY A 434 -9.25 -16.90 4.69
CA GLY A 434 -10.22 -17.07 3.61
C GLY A 434 -10.93 -15.77 3.24
N ILE A 435 -11.69 -15.82 2.15
CA ILE A 435 -12.53 -14.71 1.72
C ILE A 435 -13.59 -14.36 2.77
N GLU A 436 -14.02 -15.33 3.58
CA GLU A 436 -15.00 -15.11 4.64
C GLU A 436 -14.43 -14.25 5.79
N ASP A 437 -13.12 -14.34 6.06
CA ASP A 437 -12.45 -13.45 7.02
C ASP A 437 -12.47 -12.01 6.50
N VAL A 438 -12.22 -11.82 5.19
CA VAL A 438 -12.33 -10.50 4.55
C VAL A 438 -13.77 -10.01 4.55
N ARG A 439 -14.75 -10.89 4.31
CA ARG A 439 -16.19 -10.58 4.36
C ARG A 439 -16.62 -10.13 5.74
N ALA A 440 -16.06 -10.69 6.81
CA ALA A 440 -16.31 -10.27 8.18
C ALA A 440 -15.82 -8.84 8.49
N ILE A 441 -14.73 -8.41 7.83
CA ILE A 441 -14.22 -7.03 7.92
C ILE A 441 -15.06 -6.08 7.07
N VAL A 442 -15.30 -6.42 5.80
CA VAL A 442 -15.95 -5.55 4.82
C VAL A 442 -17.45 -5.38 5.13
N GLN A 443 -18.12 -6.44 5.57
CA GLN A 443 -19.56 -6.51 5.84
C GLN A 443 -20.40 -6.02 4.65
N PRO A 444 -20.28 -6.67 3.45
CA PRO A 444 -21.04 -6.26 2.27
C PRO A 444 -22.55 -6.38 2.50
N GLY A 445 -23.32 -5.43 1.96
CA GLY A 445 -24.77 -5.39 2.15
C GLY A 445 -25.50 -5.07 0.85
N VAL A 446 -26.31 -6.02 0.36
CA VAL A 446 -27.08 -5.86 -0.89
C VAL A 446 -28.00 -4.64 -0.85
N GLU A 447 -28.62 -4.35 0.29
CA GLU A 447 -29.45 -3.16 0.46
C GLU A 447 -28.65 -1.87 0.33
N ASN A 448 -27.43 -1.83 0.89
CA ASN A 448 -26.53 -0.70 0.74
C ASN A 448 -26.14 -0.50 -0.72
N ASP A 449 -25.84 -1.59 -1.43
CA ASP A 449 -25.44 -1.56 -2.82
C ASP A 449 -26.56 -1.03 -3.74
N ARG A 450 -27.82 -1.38 -3.47
CA ARG A 450 -28.98 -0.83 -4.19
C ARG A 450 -29.07 0.69 -4.05
N LYS A 451 -28.78 1.23 -2.85
CA LYS A 451 -28.75 2.69 -2.61
C LYS A 451 -27.65 3.35 -3.43
N PHE A 452 -26.44 2.78 -3.44
CA PHE A 452 -25.34 3.33 -4.23
C PHE A 452 -25.56 3.18 -5.73
N ALA A 453 -26.15 2.08 -6.20
CA ALA A 453 -26.55 1.92 -7.60
C ALA A 453 -27.59 2.98 -8.03
N ALA A 454 -28.55 3.30 -7.16
CA ALA A 454 -29.49 4.39 -7.40
C ALA A 454 -28.77 5.74 -7.46
N ALA A 455 -27.82 6.00 -6.55
CA ALA A 455 -27.00 7.22 -6.56
C ALA A 455 -26.16 7.35 -7.83
N ALA A 456 -25.56 6.26 -8.30
CA ALA A 456 -24.81 6.22 -9.56
C ALA A 456 -25.71 6.55 -10.75
N ARG A 457 -26.91 5.97 -10.82
CA ARG A 457 -27.84 6.27 -11.91
C ARG A 457 -28.35 7.71 -11.89
N VAL A 458 -28.64 8.27 -10.71
CA VAL A 458 -28.98 9.70 -10.56
C VAL A 458 -27.82 10.58 -11.01
N SER A 459 -26.58 10.21 -10.68
CA SER A 459 -25.38 10.93 -11.12
C SER A 459 -25.28 10.99 -12.64
N GLU A 460 -25.47 9.87 -13.34
CA GLU A 460 -25.46 9.81 -14.80
C GLU A 460 -26.51 10.75 -15.42
N VAL A 461 -27.73 10.76 -14.87
CA VAL A 461 -28.82 11.63 -15.33
C VAL A 461 -28.45 13.11 -15.12
N ASN A 462 -28.00 13.48 -13.91
CA ASN A 462 -27.66 14.87 -13.61
C ASN A 462 -26.47 15.38 -14.43
N LEU A 463 -25.45 14.54 -14.65
CA LEU A 463 -24.33 14.86 -15.53
C LEU A 463 -24.81 15.10 -16.97
N ALA A 464 -25.70 14.24 -17.49
CA ALA A 464 -26.26 14.40 -18.83
C ALA A 464 -27.08 15.71 -18.95
N LEU A 465 -27.89 16.04 -17.94
CA LEU A 465 -28.63 17.30 -17.88
C LEU A 465 -27.68 18.51 -17.88
N TYR A 466 -26.64 18.49 -17.04
CA TYR A 466 -25.64 19.55 -17.01
C TYR A 466 -24.95 19.74 -18.36
N ARG A 467 -24.41 18.66 -18.94
CA ARG A 467 -23.70 18.70 -20.24
C ARG A 467 -24.58 19.19 -21.38
N THR A 468 -25.85 18.81 -21.38
CA THR A 468 -26.78 19.16 -22.47
C THR A 468 -27.25 20.61 -22.36
N PHE A 469 -27.63 21.06 -21.15
CA PHE A 469 -28.38 22.30 -20.99
C PHE A 469 -27.58 23.45 -20.37
N ALA A 470 -26.59 23.18 -19.53
CA ALA A 470 -25.87 24.21 -18.78
C ALA A 470 -24.42 24.41 -19.26
N GLN A 471 -23.69 23.32 -19.52
CA GLN A 471 -22.27 23.35 -19.89
C GLN A 471 -21.94 24.27 -21.08
N PRO A 472 -22.72 24.31 -22.18
CA PRO A 472 -22.41 25.20 -23.31
C PRO A 472 -22.38 26.68 -22.90
N TRP A 473 -23.29 27.09 -22.02
CA TRP A 473 -23.35 28.46 -21.50
C TRP A 473 -22.21 28.74 -20.53
N VAL A 474 -21.89 27.79 -19.65
CA VAL A 474 -20.76 27.93 -18.72
C VAL A 474 -19.45 28.10 -19.50
N ARG A 475 -19.17 27.22 -20.47
CA ARG A 475 -17.97 27.30 -21.31
C ARG A 475 -17.91 28.59 -22.14
N ALA A 476 -19.05 29.12 -22.57
CA ALA A 476 -19.10 30.39 -23.30
C ALA A 476 -18.77 31.62 -22.41
N MET A 477 -19.03 31.54 -21.11
CA MET A 477 -18.79 32.63 -20.15
C MET A 477 -17.41 32.55 -19.47
N VAL A 478 -16.82 31.35 -19.37
CA VAL A 478 -15.53 31.15 -18.72
C VAL A 478 -14.39 31.61 -19.62
N THR A 479 -13.47 32.38 -19.05
CA THR A 479 -12.22 32.83 -19.69
C THR A 479 -11.03 32.34 -18.87
N PRO A 480 -9.81 32.28 -19.46
CA PRO A 480 -8.60 31.99 -18.69
C PRO A 480 -8.40 32.94 -17.49
N GLN A 481 -8.79 34.21 -17.63
CA GLN A 481 -8.70 35.21 -16.57
C GLN A 481 -9.69 34.94 -15.44
N SER A 482 -10.95 34.57 -15.75
CA SER A 482 -11.93 34.23 -14.71
C SER A 482 -11.55 32.94 -13.98
N ALA A 483 -11.04 31.94 -14.70
CA ALA A 483 -10.53 30.70 -14.10
C ALA A 483 -9.34 30.97 -13.16
N ARG A 484 -8.40 31.83 -13.58
CA ARG A 484 -7.28 32.26 -12.73
C ARG A 484 -7.76 33.04 -11.50
N PHE A 485 -8.75 33.93 -11.66
CA PHE A 485 -9.33 34.64 -10.53
C PHE A 485 -10.00 33.68 -9.54
N LEU A 486 -10.77 32.71 -10.03
CA LEU A 486 -11.39 31.68 -9.19
C LEU A 486 -10.34 30.90 -8.39
N GLN A 487 -9.26 30.48 -9.06
CA GLN A 487 -8.11 29.85 -8.41
C GLN A 487 -7.55 30.73 -7.28
N LEU A 488 -7.18 31.98 -7.56
CA LEU A 488 -6.59 32.87 -6.56
C LEU A 488 -7.56 33.19 -5.40
N SER A 489 -8.86 33.15 -5.66
CA SER A 489 -9.90 33.37 -4.65
C SER A 489 -10.23 32.14 -3.81
N HIS A 490 -9.69 30.96 -4.14
CA HIS A 490 -9.98 29.73 -3.42
C HIS A 490 -9.59 29.87 -1.93
N PRO A 491 -10.48 29.59 -0.96
CA PRO A 491 -10.24 29.88 0.45
C PRO A 491 -8.92 29.31 1.01
N LEU A 492 -8.54 28.10 0.57
CA LEU A 492 -7.28 27.50 0.98
C LEU A 492 -6.08 28.30 0.50
N ARG A 493 -6.02 28.72 -0.77
CA ARG A 493 -4.91 29.50 -1.34
C ARG A 493 -4.82 30.89 -0.69
N VAL A 494 -5.97 31.56 -0.51
CA VAL A 494 -6.04 32.83 0.22
C VAL A 494 -5.45 32.72 1.63
N SER A 495 -5.65 31.59 2.31
CA SER A 495 -5.13 31.38 3.66
C SER A 495 -3.59 31.37 3.72
N TYR A 496 -2.91 30.94 2.65
CA TYR A 496 -1.46 30.95 2.54
C TYR A 496 -0.93 32.30 2.03
N GLU A 497 -1.63 32.95 1.08
CA GLU A 497 -1.12 34.16 0.42
C GLU A 497 -1.37 35.46 1.20
N ARG A 498 -2.38 35.51 2.08
CA ARG A 498 -2.81 36.76 2.74
C ARG A 498 -1.79 37.40 3.69
N TRP A 499 -0.84 36.62 4.22
CA TRP A 499 0.09 37.07 5.25
C TRP A 499 1.53 36.66 4.92
N THR A 500 2.24 37.55 4.23
CA THR A 500 3.60 37.37 3.70
C THR A 500 4.41 38.65 3.89
N ASP A 501 5.71 38.62 3.55
CA ASP A 501 6.58 39.81 3.55
C ASP A 501 6.17 40.89 2.55
N HIS A 502 5.24 40.62 1.64
CA HIS A 502 4.64 41.65 0.81
C HIS A 502 3.74 42.60 1.63
N ASN A 503 3.23 42.15 2.79
CA ASN A 503 2.47 42.99 3.71
C ASN A 503 3.43 43.81 4.61
N PRO A 504 3.40 45.15 4.58
CA PRO A 504 4.29 45.99 5.38
C PRO A 504 4.20 45.72 6.90
N LEU A 505 3.01 45.35 7.40
CA LEU A 505 2.81 45.03 8.83
C LEU A 505 3.51 43.72 9.20
N ALA A 506 3.61 42.76 8.28
CA ALA A 506 4.26 41.48 8.55
C ALA A 506 5.77 41.64 8.80
N LYS A 507 6.43 42.59 8.13
CA LYS A 507 7.84 42.93 8.39
C LYS A 507 8.04 43.54 9.78
N LEU A 508 7.08 44.32 10.26
CA LEU A 508 7.12 44.85 11.63
C LEU A 508 6.97 43.72 12.65
N VAL A 509 6.03 42.79 12.41
CA VAL A 509 5.85 41.59 13.25
C VAL A 509 7.12 40.73 13.27
N ALA A 510 7.82 40.56 12.15
CA ALA A 510 9.08 39.80 12.12
C ALA A 510 10.15 40.40 13.06
N ARG A 511 10.31 41.73 13.04
CA ARG A 511 11.24 42.44 13.94
C ARG A 511 10.83 42.34 15.41
N GLU A 512 9.54 42.46 15.70
CA GLU A 512 9.04 42.28 17.07
C GLU A 512 9.17 40.83 17.54
N ALA A 513 8.98 39.85 16.64
CA ALA A 513 9.17 38.45 16.94
C ALA A 513 10.62 38.12 17.32
N GLU A 514 11.61 38.74 16.67
CA GLU A 514 13.03 38.62 17.08
C GLU A 514 13.26 39.14 18.50
N LYS A 515 12.71 40.31 18.85
CA LYS A 515 12.80 40.86 20.21
C LYS A 515 12.11 39.97 21.23
N VAL A 516 10.94 39.44 20.88
CA VAL A 516 10.16 38.52 21.73
C VAL A 516 10.92 37.21 21.95
N ARG A 517 11.56 36.63 20.92
CA ARG A 517 12.42 35.43 21.07
C ARG A 517 13.58 35.70 22.04
N ALA A 518 14.23 36.86 21.93
CA ALA A 518 15.35 37.23 22.81
C ALA A 518 14.92 37.49 24.26
N HIS A 519 13.67 37.90 24.49
CA HIS A 519 13.13 38.24 25.81
C HIS A 519 11.90 37.40 26.16
N ARG A 520 11.87 36.14 25.72
CA ARG A 520 10.75 35.23 25.93
C ARG A 520 10.54 34.98 27.43
N GLN A 521 9.31 35.15 27.91
CA GLN A 521 8.92 34.96 29.31
C GLN A 521 7.67 34.08 29.37
N PRO A 522 7.85 32.74 29.37
CA PRO A 522 6.74 31.80 29.50
C PRO A 522 6.03 31.97 30.85
N VAL A 523 4.70 31.86 30.83
CA VAL A 523 3.91 31.85 32.07
C VAL A 523 4.17 30.54 32.85
N ALA A 524 4.11 30.59 34.18
CA ALA A 524 4.28 29.42 35.02
C ALA A 524 3.20 28.34 34.73
N PRO A 525 3.55 27.04 34.71
CA PRO A 525 2.60 25.96 34.38
C PRO A 525 1.41 25.84 35.33
N ASP A 526 1.54 26.30 36.57
CA ASP A 526 0.50 26.30 37.60
C ASP A 526 -0.40 27.55 37.56
N ASN A 527 -0.23 28.43 36.56
CA ASN A 527 -1.08 29.61 36.42
C ASN A 527 -2.52 29.21 36.06
N PRO A 528 -3.52 29.61 36.85
CA PRO A 528 -4.92 29.19 36.65
C PRO A 528 -5.53 29.68 35.32
N LEU A 529 -5.01 30.76 34.74
CA LEU A 529 -5.47 31.26 33.43
C LEU A 529 -5.01 30.38 32.28
N LEU A 530 -3.84 29.73 32.41
CA LEU A 530 -3.37 28.75 31.44
C LEU A 530 -4.26 27.51 31.46
N ALA A 531 -4.60 27.01 32.66
CA ALA A 531 -5.56 25.92 32.82
C ALA A 531 -6.96 26.27 32.25
N MET A 532 -7.42 27.51 32.47
CA MET A 532 -8.67 28.00 31.89
C MET A 532 -8.59 28.05 30.34
N GLN A 533 -7.46 28.50 29.78
CA GLN A 533 -7.23 28.50 28.33
C GLN A 533 -7.31 27.09 27.74
N GLU A 534 -6.68 26.10 28.39
CA GLU A 534 -6.73 24.69 27.99
C GLU A 534 -8.15 24.12 28.08
N ALA A 535 -8.90 24.42 29.14
CA ALA A 535 -10.29 24.02 29.29
C ALA A 535 -11.18 24.61 28.19
N ILE A 536 -11.01 25.89 27.84
CA ILE A 536 -11.73 26.53 26.73
C ILE A 536 -11.38 25.87 25.40
N SER A 537 -10.10 25.61 25.15
CA SER A 537 -9.65 24.92 23.93
C SER A 537 -10.22 23.50 23.83
N GLY A 538 -10.26 22.78 24.95
CA GLY A 538 -10.90 21.47 25.07
C GLY A 538 -12.40 21.53 24.78
N ALA A 539 -13.11 22.53 25.31
CA ALA A 539 -14.53 22.74 25.05
C ALA A 539 -14.83 23.08 23.57
N ILE A 540 -14.01 23.91 22.93
CA ILE A 540 -14.13 24.22 21.49
C ILE A 540 -13.90 22.95 20.66
N THR A 541 -12.84 22.21 20.98
CA THR A 541 -12.51 20.94 20.30
C THR A 541 -13.66 19.94 20.44
N ALA A 542 -14.21 19.77 21.66
CA ALA A 542 -15.36 18.91 21.91
C ALA A 542 -16.60 19.36 21.14
N GLY A 543 -16.91 20.66 21.12
CA GLY A 543 -18.04 21.21 20.38
C GLY A 543 -17.94 20.99 18.87
N LEU A 544 -16.76 21.19 18.29
CA LEU A 544 -16.51 20.93 16.87
C LEU A 544 -16.59 19.44 16.52
N ASN A 545 -16.11 18.56 17.41
CA ASN A 545 -16.26 17.11 17.25
C ASN A 545 -17.74 16.70 17.33
N SER A 546 -18.51 17.21 18.30
CA SER A 546 -19.95 16.93 18.39
C SER A 546 -20.71 17.42 17.15
N TRP A 547 -20.36 18.60 16.61
CA TRP A 547 -20.94 19.08 15.36
C TRP A 547 -20.60 18.17 14.18
N ARG A 548 -19.34 17.71 14.07
CA ARG A 548 -18.92 16.74 13.06
C ARG A 548 -19.76 15.47 13.17
N ASP A 549 -19.86 14.87 14.35
CA ASP A 549 -20.57 13.60 14.54
C ASP A 549 -22.08 13.74 14.21
N TRP A 550 -22.69 14.88 14.57
CA TRP A 550 -24.07 15.20 14.17
C TRP A 550 -24.21 15.34 12.65
N ARG A 551 -23.33 16.13 12.01
CA ARG A 551 -23.33 16.34 10.55
C ARG A 551 -23.18 15.01 9.81
N ASP A 552 -22.24 14.19 10.25
CA ASP A 552 -21.91 12.89 9.67
C ASP A 552 -23.12 11.94 9.75
N THR A 553 -23.82 11.92 10.90
CA THR A 553 -25.08 11.19 11.08
C THR A 553 -26.17 11.69 10.13
N VAL A 554 -26.34 13.01 10.01
CA VAL A 554 -27.33 13.61 9.11
C VAL A 554 -27.04 13.27 7.65
N GLN A 555 -25.77 13.28 7.24
CA GLN A 555 -25.36 12.91 5.88
C GLN A 555 -25.75 11.47 5.55
N GLU A 556 -25.38 10.52 6.41
CA GLU A 556 -25.72 9.11 6.22
C GLU A 556 -27.24 8.89 6.20
N THR A 557 -27.96 9.45 7.18
CA THR A 557 -29.42 9.31 7.25
C THR A 557 -30.10 9.93 6.02
N THR A 558 -29.62 11.07 5.53
CA THR A 558 -30.17 11.70 4.32
C THR A 558 -29.91 10.83 3.09
N PHE A 559 -28.72 10.27 2.96
CA PHE A 559 -28.39 9.36 1.88
C PHE A 559 -29.30 8.12 1.90
N ASP A 560 -29.48 7.51 3.07
CA ASP A 560 -30.36 6.37 3.27
C ASP A 560 -31.83 6.69 2.96
N LEU A 561 -32.32 7.86 3.38
CA LEU A 561 -33.69 8.27 3.11
C LEU A 561 -33.95 8.52 1.62
N VAL A 562 -33.00 9.17 0.93
CA VAL A 562 -33.14 9.49 -0.49
C VAL A 562 -32.98 8.24 -1.35
N TYR A 563 -31.86 7.52 -1.21
CA TYR A 563 -31.51 6.40 -2.08
C TYR A 563 -32.04 5.04 -1.60
N GLY A 564 -32.46 4.94 -0.34
CA GLY A 564 -33.23 3.81 0.17
C GLY A 564 -34.73 3.91 -0.15
N SER A 565 -35.20 5.05 -0.66
CA SER A 565 -36.62 5.22 -1.05
C SER A 565 -36.99 4.29 -2.21
N PRO A 566 -38.08 3.50 -2.09
CA PRO A 566 -38.57 2.66 -3.19
C PRO A 566 -38.89 3.47 -4.45
N LEU A 567 -39.30 4.74 -4.31
CA LEU A 567 -39.57 5.61 -5.45
C LEU A 567 -38.30 5.94 -6.23
N VAL A 568 -37.21 6.31 -5.54
CA VAL A 568 -35.94 6.65 -6.19
C VAL A 568 -35.31 5.41 -6.81
N GLN A 569 -35.37 4.27 -6.13
CA GLN A 569 -34.93 2.98 -6.69
C GLN A 569 -35.72 2.61 -7.94
N ALA A 570 -37.06 2.73 -7.92
CA ALA A 570 -37.88 2.47 -9.10
C ALA A 570 -37.57 3.42 -10.26
N LEU A 571 -37.40 4.73 -10.00
CA LEU A 571 -37.03 5.73 -11.01
C LEU A 571 -35.64 5.49 -11.62
N THR A 572 -34.76 4.81 -10.89
CA THR A 572 -33.40 4.45 -11.33
C THR A 572 -33.34 3.06 -11.94
N GLY A 573 -34.47 2.38 -12.13
CA GLY A 573 -34.56 1.09 -12.82
C GLY A 573 -34.47 -0.13 -11.91
N GLN A 574 -34.50 0.04 -10.59
CA GLN A 574 -34.53 -1.05 -9.62
C GLN A 574 -35.98 -1.33 -9.19
N ALA A 575 -36.60 -2.35 -9.79
CA ALA A 575 -37.99 -2.70 -9.51
C ALA A 575 -38.15 -3.31 -8.11
N ILE A 576 -39.30 -3.08 -7.48
CA ILE A 576 -39.65 -3.72 -6.20
C ILE A 576 -39.76 -5.24 -6.45
N GLY A 577 -38.96 -6.02 -5.71
CA GLY A 577 -38.88 -7.47 -5.89
C GLY A 577 -37.84 -7.94 -6.90
N ASP A 578 -37.05 -7.04 -7.50
CA ASP A 578 -35.92 -7.40 -8.34
C ASP A 578 -34.83 -8.13 -7.52
N THR A 579 -34.57 -9.38 -7.89
CA THR A 579 -33.52 -10.21 -7.29
C THR A 579 -32.18 -10.08 -7.99
N THR A 580 -32.10 -9.29 -9.07
CA THR A 580 -30.85 -9.02 -9.77
C THR A 580 -29.91 -8.30 -8.82
N PRO A 581 -28.67 -8.78 -8.65
CA PRO A 581 -27.70 -8.10 -7.81
C PRO A 581 -27.39 -6.72 -8.40
N PRO A 582 -27.40 -5.64 -7.58
CA PRO A 582 -27.16 -4.28 -8.06
C PRO A 582 -25.73 -4.06 -8.57
N ARG A 583 -24.80 -4.93 -8.16
CA ARG A 583 -23.42 -4.99 -8.64
C ARG A 583 -23.22 -6.29 -9.42
N PRO A 584 -22.69 -6.26 -10.65
CA PRO A 584 -22.27 -7.49 -11.30
C PRO A 584 -21.07 -8.07 -10.55
N HIS A 585 -21.05 -9.39 -10.46
CA HIS A 585 -19.96 -10.12 -9.81
C HIS A 585 -19.20 -10.89 -10.90
N PRO A 586 -17.99 -10.45 -11.30
CA PRO A 586 -17.26 -11.08 -12.40
C PRO A 586 -16.98 -12.58 -12.17
N GLY A 587 -16.82 -13.01 -10.92
CA GLY A 587 -16.67 -14.41 -10.50
C GLY A 587 -17.87 -15.35 -10.76
N ILE A 588 -18.99 -14.86 -11.32
CA ILE A 588 -20.13 -15.72 -11.72
C ILE A 588 -20.50 -15.59 -13.20
N SER A 589 -19.73 -14.83 -13.99
CA SER A 589 -19.96 -14.71 -15.43
C SER A 589 -19.76 -16.05 -16.16
N PRO A 590 -20.53 -16.35 -17.22
CA PRO A 590 -20.37 -17.59 -17.99
C PRO A 590 -18.95 -17.81 -18.49
N GLU A 591 -18.30 -16.74 -18.98
CA GLU A 591 -16.93 -16.75 -19.48
C GLU A 591 -15.95 -17.12 -18.37
N HIS A 592 -16.16 -16.59 -17.15
CA HIS A 592 -15.34 -16.93 -16.00
C HIS A 592 -15.56 -18.38 -15.54
N CYS A 593 -16.80 -18.86 -15.49
CA CYS A 593 -17.08 -20.26 -15.16
C CYS A 593 -16.44 -21.23 -16.17
N GLU A 594 -16.34 -20.85 -17.44
CA GLU A 594 -15.59 -21.62 -18.45
C GLU A 594 -14.07 -21.53 -18.23
N TYR A 595 -13.53 -20.35 -17.93
CA TYR A 595 -12.12 -20.17 -17.55
C TYR A 595 -11.73 -21.08 -16.37
N VAL A 596 -12.49 -21.04 -15.27
CA VAL A 596 -12.23 -21.88 -14.08
C VAL A 596 -12.23 -23.35 -14.45
N ARG A 597 -13.22 -23.83 -15.22
CA ARG A 597 -13.24 -25.23 -15.68
C ARG A 597 -12.03 -25.61 -16.52
N CYS A 598 -11.56 -24.71 -17.37
CA CYS A 598 -10.37 -24.92 -18.19
C CYS A 598 -9.11 -24.99 -17.32
N GLU A 599 -8.94 -24.07 -16.38
CA GLU A 599 -7.81 -24.05 -15.45
C GLU A 599 -7.81 -25.27 -14.54
N THR A 600 -8.95 -25.67 -13.98
CA THR A 600 -9.09 -26.91 -13.21
C THR A 600 -8.59 -28.12 -14.00
N ARG A 601 -9.02 -28.28 -15.26
CA ARG A 601 -8.55 -29.38 -16.10
C ARG A 601 -7.04 -29.33 -16.35
N LYS A 602 -6.46 -28.14 -16.58
CA LYS A 602 -5.01 -27.99 -16.74
C LYS A 602 -4.27 -28.42 -15.47
N MET A 603 -4.78 -28.05 -14.29
CA MET A 603 -4.20 -28.44 -13.01
C MET A 603 -4.24 -29.97 -12.82
N ASP A 604 -5.34 -30.62 -13.18
CA ASP A 604 -5.45 -32.08 -13.16
C ASP A 604 -4.40 -32.75 -14.07
N GLU A 605 -4.17 -32.21 -15.27
CA GLU A 605 -3.13 -32.67 -16.19
C GLU A 605 -1.70 -32.43 -15.66
N ASP A 606 -1.49 -31.33 -14.94
CA ASP A 606 -0.20 -30.93 -14.39
C ASP A 606 0.21 -31.73 -13.15
N MET A 607 -0.72 -32.47 -12.50
CA MET A 607 -0.41 -33.28 -11.31
C MET A 607 0.75 -34.25 -11.53
N GLN A 608 0.88 -34.80 -12.73
CA GLN A 608 1.91 -35.78 -13.07
C GLN A 608 3.12 -35.16 -13.79
N ARG A 609 3.16 -33.84 -13.99
CA ARG A 609 4.28 -33.12 -14.63
C ARG A 609 5.29 -32.64 -13.58
N GLY A 610 6.57 -32.56 -13.96
CA GLY A 610 7.68 -32.18 -13.08
C GLY A 610 8.72 -33.29 -12.88
N GLY A 611 9.69 -33.05 -12.00
CA GLY A 611 10.76 -33.97 -11.63
C GLY A 611 11.12 -33.87 -10.15
N LEU A 612 12.43 -33.90 -9.85
CA LEU A 612 12.93 -33.97 -8.48
C LEU A 612 12.59 -32.73 -7.64
N VAL A 613 12.67 -31.53 -8.23
CA VAL A 613 12.43 -30.26 -7.52
C VAL A 613 10.95 -30.12 -7.14
N GLU A 614 10.04 -30.45 -8.05
CA GLU A 614 8.60 -30.45 -7.79
C GLU A 614 8.23 -31.46 -6.70
N ALA A 615 8.84 -32.65 -6.73
CA ALA A 615 8.66 -33.66 -5.69
C ALA A 615 9.18 -33.18 -4.32
N ALA A 616 10.32 -32.50 -4.28
CA ALA A 616 10.86 -31.89 -3.06
C ALA A 616 9.89 -30.86 -2.46
N VAL A 617 9.38 -29.96 -3.30
CA VAL A 617 8.43 -28.93 -2.88
C VAL A 617 7.15 -29.55 -2.33
N ARG A 618 6.58 -30.56 -3.00
CA ARG A 618 5.39 -31.27 -2.51
C ARG A 618 5.64 -31.98 -1.18
N ALA A 619 6.81 -32.60 -1.01
CA ALA A 619 7.17 -33.24 0.25
C ALA A 619 7.29 -32.22 1.40
N LEU A 620 7.88 -31.05 1.16
CA LEU A 620 7.94 -29.97 2.16
C LEU A 620 6.55 -29.51 2.58
N PHE A 621 5.66 -29.21 1.62
CA PHE A 621 4.29 -28.81 1.93
C PHE A 621 3.53 -29.91 2.67
N TYR A 622 3.74 -31.18 2.31
CA TYR A 622 3.16 -32.31 3.05
C TYR A 622 3.60 -32.30 4.51
N ILE A 623 4.90 -32.17 4.77
CA ILE A 623 5.46 -32.20 6.12
C ILE A 623 4.93 -31.04 6.96
N TYR A 624 4.86 -29.83 6.39
CA TYR A 624 4.43 -28.63 7.11
C TYR A 624 2.92 -28.36 7.11
N ARG A 625 2.08 -29.25 6.55
CA ARG A 625 0.63 -29.03 6.35
C ARG A 625 -0.18 -28.69 7.62
N PHE A 626 0.31 -29.08 8.79
CA PHE A 626 -0.36 -28.83 10.07
C PHE A 626 -0.04 -27.47 10.69
N ARG A 627 0.86 -26.68 10.07
CA ARG A 627 1.22 -25.34 10.54
C ARG A 627 0.36 -24.30 9.83
N MET A 628 -0.49 -23.61 10.59
CA MET A 628 -1.36 -22.53 10.08
C MET A 628 -0.65 -21.16 9.91
N ILE A 629 0.64 -21.06 10.30
CA ILE A 629 1.40 -19.81 10.33
C ILE A 629 2.71 -20.00 9.56
N ALA A 630 2.93 -19.16 8.54
CA ALA A 630 4.22 -19.05 7.87
C ALA A 630 5.07 -18.00 8.58
N ASP A 631 6.28 -18.39 8.98
CA ASP A 631 7.21 -17.55 9.74
C ASP A 631 8.43 -17.17 8.87
N GLU A 632 8.80 -15.88 8.88
CA GLU A 632 9.95 -15.34 8.12
C GLU A 632 11.24 -16.12 8.35
N ARG A 633 11.46 -16.62 9.56
CA ARG A 633 12.68 -17.34 9.96
C ARG A 633 12.86 -18.66 9.20
N ARG A 634 11.77 -19.40 9.00
CA ARG A 634 11.79 -20.75 8.41
C ARG A 634 11.99 -20.71 6.90
N VAL A 635 11.33 -19.76 6.24
CA VAL A 635 11.50 -19.59 4.79
C VAL A 635 12.90 -19.08 4.49
N ASN A 636 13.41 -18.10 5.26
CA ASN A 636 14.79 -17.62 5.09
C ASN A 636 15.82 -18.73 5.30
N LEU A 637 15.58 -19.65 6.25
CA LEU A 637 16.41 -20.82 6.46
C LEU A 637 16.32 -21.82 5.31
N ALA A 638 15.10 -22.15 4.85
CA ALA A 638 14.90 -23.04 3.71
C ALA A 638 15.62 -22.50 2.47
N LEU A 639 15.47 -21.20 2.17
CA LEU A 639 16.17 -20.53 1.07
C LEU A 639 17.70 -20.57 1.20
N LYS A 640 18.23 -20.37 2.42
CA LYS A 640 19.68 -20.47 2.69
C LYS A 640 20.22 -21.88 2.52
N LEU A 641 19.44 -22.92 2.86
CA LEU A 641 19.82 -24.32 2.71
C LEU A 641 19.67 -24.82 1.27
N ILE A 642 18.78 -24.21 0.50
CA ILE A 642 18.53 -24.45 -0.93
C ILE A 642 19.69 -23.91 -1.76
N LYS A 643 20.10 -22.63 -1.58
CA LYS A 643 21.10 -21.94 -2.41
C LYS A 643 22.39 -22.72 -2.77
N PRO A 644 23.06 -23.47 -1.87
CA PRO A 644 24.33 -24.14 -2.17
C PRO A 644 24.21 -25.38 -3.08
N GLN A 645 23.01 -25.96 -3.23
CA GLN A 645 22.80 -27.20 -3.97
C GLN A 645 22.39 -26.98 -5.44
N TYR A 646 22.18 -25.73 -5.85
CA TYR A 646 21.83 -25.39 -7.23
C TYR A 646 23.11 -25.18 -8.03
N THR A 647 23.21 -25.88 -9.15
CA THR A 647 24.15 -25.55 -10.23
C THR A 647 23.87 -24.13 -10.73
N GLN A 648 24.90 -23.45 -11.27
CA GLN A 648 24.88 -22.04 -11.67
C GLN A 648 23.82 -21.60 -12.71
N ASP A 649 22.87 -22.48 -13.09
CA ASP A 649 21.95 -22.29 -14.22
C ASP A 649 20.47 -22.09 -13.83
N PHE A 650 20.10 -22.07 -12.54
CA PHE A 650 18.69 -21.94 -12.11
C PHE A 650 18.39 -20.56 -11.50
N SER A 651 17.40 -19.83 -12.04
CA SER A 651 17.01 -18.53 -11.48
C SER A 651 16.07 -18.69 -10.28
N MET A 652 16.18 -17.78 -9.31
CA MET A 652 15.24 -17.74 -8.16
C MET A 652 13.78 -17.49 -8.59
N GLU A 653 13.58 -16.82 -9.74
CA GLU A 653 12.25 -16.58 -10.30
C GLU A 653 11.61 -17.86 -10.85
N GLU A 654 12.38 -18.72 -11.52
CA GLU A 654 11.93 -20.05 -11.95
C GLU A 654 11.59 -20.94 -10.76
N PHE A 655 12.46 -20.97 -9.74
CA PHE A 655 12.19 -21.73 -8.51
C PHE A 655 10.90 -21.27 -7.83
N ARG A 656 10.69 -19.96 -7.74
CA ARG A 656 9.44 -19.40 -7.24
C ARG A 656 8.24 -19.83 -8.08
N GLY A 657 8.36 -19.80 -9.41
CA GLY A 657 7.32 -20.30 -10.32
C GLY A 657 6.93 -21.74 -9.99
N ILE A 658 7.93 -22.61 -9.76
CA ILE A 658 7.72 -23.99 -9.35
C ILE A 658 7.02 -24.05 -7.98
N VAL A 659 7.50 -23.34 -6.97
CA VAL A 659 6.91 -23.35 -5.62
C VAL A 659 5.44 -22.95 -5.67
N ARG A 660 5.11 -21.87 -6.38
CA ARG A 660 3.74 -21.40 -6.55
C ARG A 660 2.88 -22.41 -7.30
N GLN A 661 3.38 -22.96 -8.40
CA GLN A 661 2.64 -23.97 -9.17
C GLN A 661 2.36 -25.22 -8.32
N GLN A 662 3.36 -25.76 -7.63
CA GLN A 662 3.18 -26.95 -6.80
C GLN A 662 2.26 -26.69 -5.61
N ALA A 663 2.35 -25.52 -4.97
CA ALA A 663 1.42 -25.13 -3.92
C ALA A 663 -0.02 -25.04 -4.44
N ARG A 664 -0.22 -24.47 -5.64
CA ARG A 664 -1.55 -24.41 -6.26
C ARG A 664 -2.12 -25.80 -6.54
N LEU A 665 -1.29 -26.71 -7.05
CA LEU A 665 -1.69 -28.10 -7.27
C LEU A 665 -2.10 -28.78 -5.96
N MET A 666 -1.32 -28.59 -4.89
CA MET A 666 -1.64 -29.17 -3.58
C MET A 666 -2.89 -28.57 -2.92
N LEU A 667 -3.18 -27.30 -3.16
CA LEU A 667 -4.42 -26.66 -2.69
C LEU A 667 -5.65 -27.12 -3.49
N HIS A 668 -5.47 -27.46 -4.77
CA HIS A 668 -6.54 -27.97 -5.63
C HIS A 668 -6.91 -29.42 -5.32
N ASP A 669 -5.92 -30.33 -5.31
CA ASP A 669 -6.11 -31.73 -4.91
C ASP A 669 -4.85 -32.25 -4.21
N PHE A 670 -4.89 -32.17 -2.88
CA PHE A 670 -3.78 -32.55 -2.03
C PHE A 670 -3.42 -34.04 -2.18
N ASP A 671 -4.43 -34.93 -2.19
CA ASP A 671 -4.22 -36.37 -2.22
C ASP A 671 -3.67 -36.81 -3.58
N ALA A 672 -4.19 -36.26 -4.68
CA ALA A 672 -3.68 -36.54 -6.02
C ALA A 672 -2.24 -36.02 -6.19
N ALA A 673 -1.91 -34.84 -5.66
CA ALA A 673 -0.57 -34.28 -5.73
C ALA A 673 0.47 -35.16 -5.03
N ILE A 674 0.13 -35.72 -3.87
CA ILE A 674 1.00 -36.66 -3.13
C ILE A 674 1.06 -38.03 -3.82
N ALA A 675 -0.06 -38.54 -4.33
CA ALA A 675 -0.10 -39.81 -5.07
C ALA A 675 0.77 -39.80 -6.35
N ALA A 676 1.02 -38.62 -6.92
CA ALA A 676 1.88 -38.46 -8.09
C ALA A 676 3.40 -38.44 -7.77
N LEU A 677 3.82 -38.33 -6.50
CA LEU A 677 5.24 -38.29 -6.12
C LEU A 677 6.09 -39.44 -6.69
N PRO A 678 5.66 -40.72 -6.64
CA PRO A 678 6.44 -41.81 -7.23
C PRO A 678 6.69 -41.63 -8.73
N THR A 679 5.73 -41.06 -9.46
CA THR A 679 5.86 -40.78 -10.89
C THR A 679 6.89 -39.68 -11.16
N LEU A 680 6.90 -38.62 -10.34
CA LEU A 680 7.87 -37.53 -10.46
C LEU A 680 9.29 -38.00 -10.14
N LEU A 681 9.44 -38.75 -9.03
CA LEU A 681 10.73 -39.29 -8.59
C LEU A 681 11.30 -40.31 -9.58
N SER A 682 10.46 -41.06 -10.30
CA SER A 682 10.93 -42.06 -11.28
C SER A 682 11.74 -41.46 -12.44
N ARG A 683 11.72 -40.12 -12.61
CA ARG A 683 12.44 -39.37 -13.64
C ARG A 683 13.82 -38.86 -13.18
N ALA A 684 14.17 -39.01 -11.90
CA ALA A 684 15.43 -38.58 -11.32
C ALA A 684 16.36 -39.76 -11.03
N GLU A 685 17.68 -39.51 -10.92
CA GLU A 685 18.64 -40.56 -10.58
C GLU A 685 18.53 -40.99 -9.10
N PRO A 686 18.73 -42.29 -8.77
CA PRO A 686 18.60 -42.79 -7.39
C PRO A 686 19.44 -42.03 -6.35
N ASP A 687 20.67 -41.66 -6.71
CA ASP A 687 21.57 -40.91 -5.82
C ASP A 687 21.04 -39.52 -5.49
N ALA A 688 20.38 -38.86 -6.46
CA ALA A 688 19.78 -37.54 -6.27
C ALA A 688 18.51 -37.61 -5.39
N ILE A 689 17.72 -38.69 -5.50
CA ILE A 689 16.57 -38.94 -4.62
C ILE A 689 17.05 -39.17 -3.17
N GLY A 690 18.12 -39.93 -2.98
CA GLY A 690 18.73 -40.16 -1.67
C GLY A 690 19.24 -38.87 -1.02
N ALA A 691 19.98 -38.06 -1.77
CA ALA A 691 20.47 -36.76 -1.30
C ALA A 691 19.33 -35.81 -0.89
N LEU A 692 18.21 -35.82 -1.62
CA LEU A 692 17.03 -35.04 -1.27
C LEU A 692 16.38 -35.52 0.04
N GLY A 693 16.34 -36.84 0.28
CA GLY A 693 15.86 -37.40 1.55
C GLY A 693 16.69 -36.95 2.76
N GLU A 694 18.02 -36.98 2.63
CA GLU A 694 18.93 -36.45 3.67
C GLU A 694 18.73 -34.96 3.89
N TRP A 695 18.50 -34.20 2.82
CA TRP A 695 18.24 -32.77 2.89
C TRP A 695 16.94 -32.45 3.64
N LEU A 696 15.84 -33.16 3.35
CA LEU A 696 14.56 -32.98 4.06
C LEU A 696 14.69 -33.21 5.57
N GLN A 697 15.52 -34.17 5.99
CA GLN A 697 15.81 -34.42 7.40
C GLN A 697 16.56 -33.24 8.05
N GLN A 698 17.51 -32.63 7.34
CA GLN A 698 18.27 -31.47 7.85
C GLN A 698 17.38 -30.23 7.99
N VAL A 699 16.49 -29.98 7.03
CA VAL A 699 15.56 -28.85 7.05
C VAL A 699 14.57 -28.96 8.21
N LEU A 700 14.12 -30.17 8.57
CA LEU A 700 13.15 -30.35 9.65
C LEU A 700 13.75 -30.10 11.05
N GLN A 701 15.06 -30.26 11.23
CA GLN A 701 15.73 -30.14 12.53
C GLN A 701 16.06 -28.71 12.95
N VAL A 702 15.76 -27.72 12.11
CA VAL A 702 16.06 -26.30 12.36
C VAL A 702 14.84 -25.49 11.93
N PRO A 703 14.25 -24.59 12.74
CA PRO A 703 14.83 -23.92 13.91
C PRO A 703 14.13 -24.24 15.26
N GLU A 704 13.15 -25.14 15.27
CA GLU A 704 12.44 -25.66 16.46
C GLU A 704 12.34 -27.18 16.33
N ALA A 705 12.17 -27.89 17.44
CA ALA A 705 11.89 -29.34 17.39
C ALA A 705 10.60 -29.60 16.58
N PRO A 706 10.62 -30.54 15.62
CA PRO A 706 9.42 -30.87 14.87
C PRO A 706 8.32 -31.39 15.79
N THR A 707 7.08 -31.09 15.46
CA THR A 707 5.95 -31.72 16.14
C THR A 707 5.92 -33.21 15.83
N PRO A 708 5.28 -34.05 16.68
CA PRO A 708 5.11 -35.47 16.39
C PRO A 708 4.45 -35.73 15.02
N ASP A 709 3.53 -34.85 14.61
CA ASP A 709 2.89 -34.93 13.29
C ASP A 709 3.85 -34.60 12.14
N GLU A 710 4.78 -33.66 12.32
CA GLU A 710 5.82 -33.32 11.35
C GLU A 710 6.82 -34.47 11.20
N GLU A 711 7.26 -35.07 12.31
CA GLU A 711 8.16 -36.23 12.29
C GLU A 711 7.51 -37.44 11.59
N ALA A 712 6.25 -37.73 11.91
CA ALA A 712 5.51 -38.81 11.25
C ALA A 712 5.37 -38.56 9.74
N SER A 713 5.12 -37.31 9.36
CA SER A 713 4.98 -36.91 7.95
C SER A 713 6.31 -37.01 7.19
N LEU A 714 7.42 -36.65 7.82
CA LEU A 714 8.76 -36.82 7.25
C LEU A 714 9.07 -38.30 7.04
N GLN A 715 8.81 -39.17 8.03
CA GLN A 715 9.01 -40.61 7.88
C GLN A 715 8.20 -41.17 6.71
N GLN A 716 6.94 -40.76 6.57
CA GLN A 716 6.11 -41.17 5.44
C GLN A 716 6.69 -40.74 4.08
N MET A 717 7.24 -39.53 3.97
CA MET A 717 7.88 -39.07 2.74
C MET A 717 9.18 -39.82 2.45
N LEU A 718 10.01 -40.09 3.46
CA LEU A 718 11.22 -40.89 3.32
C LEU A 718 10.91 -42.31 2.82
N GLU A 719 9.84 -42.94 3.34
CA GLU A 719 9.39 -44.24 2.81
C GLU A 719 9.00 -44.19 1.32
N VAL A 720 8.34 -43.10 0.88
CA VAL A 720 7.99 -42.92 -0.53
C VAL A 720 9.26 -42.82 -1.40
N PHE A 721 10.28 -42.12 -0.90
CA PHE A 721 11.54 -41.91 -1.61
C PHE A 721 12.36 -43.21 -1.68
N ASP A 722 12.44 -43.95 -0.58
CA ASP A 722 13.09 -45.26 -0.53
C ASP A 722 12.43 -46.27 -1.49
N ARG A 723 11.10 -46.29 -1.53
CA ARG A 723 10.36 -47.13 -2.49
C ARG A 723 10.65 -46.75 -3.94
N ALA A 724 10.79 -45.45 -4.25
CA ALA A 724 11.15 -44.99 -5.59
C ALA A 724 12.57 -45.42 -5.99
N ILE A 725 13.55 -45.28 -5.08
CA ILE A 725 14.93 -45.76 -5.28
C ILE A 725 14.94 -47.28 -5.54
N GLN A 726 14.22 -48.06 -4.72
CA GLN A 726 14.13 -49.51 -4.89
C GLN A 726 13.44 -49.93 -6.20
N ALA A 727 12.43 -49.19 -6.64
CA ALA A 727 11.74 -49.44 -7.91
C ALA A 727 12.66 -49.22 -9.12
N GLN A 728 13.48 -48.16 -9.11
CA GLN A 728 14.48 -47.91 -10.16
C GLN A 728 15.61 -48.95 -10.13
N ALA A 729 16.08 -49.35 -8.95
CA ALA A 729 17.08 -50.42 -8.81
C ALA A 729 16.60 -51.79 -9.33
N ARG A 730 15.27 -52.02 -9.36
CA ARG A 730 14.65 -53.22 -9.95
C ARG A 730 14.41 -53.11 -11.47
N ALA A 731 14.36 -51.91 -12.03
CA ALA A 731 14.11 -51.65 -13.45
C ALA A 731 15.38 -51.68 -14.33
N LEU A 732 16.58 -51.65 -13.73
CA LEU A 732 17.86 -51.75 -14.43
C LEU A 732 18.11 -53.18 -14.99
N PRO A 733 18.52 -53.35 -16.27
CA PRO A 733 18.84 -54.65 -16.84
C PRO A 733 19.99 -55.36 -16.10
N PRO A 734 20.05 -56.71 -16.11
CA PRO A 734 20.98 -57.51 -15.30
C PRO A 734 22.46 -57.48 -15.76
N ALA A 735 22.91 -56.42 -16.43
CA ALA A 735 24.31 -56.26 -16.86
C ALA A 735 25.14 -55.33 -15.95
N ALA A 736 24.52 -54.55 -15.05
CA ALA A 736 25.24 -53.63 -14.15
C ALA A 736 25.42 -54.17 -12.71
N ARG A 737 25.03 -55.42 -12.42
CA ARG A 737 25.11 -56.00 -11.07
C ARG A 737 26.51 -56.51 -10.67
N ALA A 738 27.53 -56.36 -11.51
CA ALA A 738 28.86 -56.90 -11.22
C ALA A 738 29.99 -55.92 -11.56
N SER A 739 30.17 -54.91 -10.70
CA SER A 739 31.47 -54.27 -10.53
C SER A 739 31.57 -53.59 -9.17
N GLN A 740 31.53 -54.39 -8.09
CA GLN A 740 32.27 -54.05 -6.88
C GLN A 740 33.69 -54.63 -7.02
N PRO A 741 34.77 -53.84 -6.95
CA PRO A 741 36.10 -54.40 -6.88
C PRO A 741 36.29 -55.03 -5.51
N ALA A 742 36.45 -56.36 -5.48
CA ALA A 742 36.90 -57.10 -4.31
C ALA A 742 38.24 -56.54 -3.84
N SER A 743 38.29 -56.14 -2.58
CA SER A 743 39.50 -55.78 -1.85
C SER A 743 40.48 -56.95 -1.86
N GLN A 744 41.66 -56.75 -2.47
CA GLN A 744 42.80 -57.63 -2.31
C GLN A 744 43.75 -57.12 -1.19
N PRO A 745 44.45 -58.04 -0.49
CA PRO A 745 45.03 -57.75 0.82
C PRO A 745 46.42 -57.13 0.73
N ALA A 746 46.73 -56.27 1.70
CA ALA A 746 48.02 -55.60 1.85
C ALA A 746 49.17 -56.60 2.04
N SER A 747 50.13 -56.61 1.11
CA SER A 747 51.43 -57.25 1.30
C SER A 747 52.38 -56.30 2.05
N ARG A 748 52.84 -56.75 3.21
CA ARG A 748 53.97 -56.15 3.93
C ARG A 748 55.26 -56.51 3.20
N THR A 749 56.08 -55.53 2.83
CA THR A 749 57.52 -55.76 2.65
C THR A 749 58.34 -54.57 3.12
N LYS A 750 59.27 -54.86 4.04
CA LYS A 750 60.25 -53.96 4.62
C LYS A 750 61.33 -53.62 3.60
N ALA A 751 61.82 -52.37 3.59
CA ALA A 751 63.20 -52.07 3.22
C ALA A 751 63.72 -50.86 4.01
N LYS A 752 64.89 -51.06 4.65
CA LYS A 752 65.65 -50.10 5.46
C LYS A 752 66.68 -49.35 4.59
N ALA A 753 66.79 -48.04 4.84
CA ALA A 753 68.00 -47.20 4.98
C ALA A 753 69.14 -47.18 3.93
N LYS A 754 69.42 -45.98 3.40
CA LYS A 754 70.68 -45.16 3.53
C LYS A 754 70.66 -44.01 2.49
N SER A 755 70.63 -42.74 2.92
CA SER A 755 71.77 -41.79 3.11
C SER A 755 72.31 -41.14 1.83
N ALA A 756 72.11 -39.82 1.64
CA ALA A 756 73.15 -38.78 1.76
C ALA A 756 72.84 -37.43 1.05
N LYS A 757 73.09 -36.34 1.82
CA LYS A 757 73.65 -35.01 1.47
C LYS A 757 72.81 -33.91 0.77
N ASN A 758 72.57 -32.86 1.58
CA ASN A 758 72.60 -31.40 1.38
C ASN A 758 73.00 -30.83 0.00
N ILE A 759 72.36 -29.71 -0.37
CA ILE A 759 72.93 -28.36 -0.62
C ILE A 759 71.78 -27.36 -0.93
N THR A 760 71.60 -26.34 -0.09
CA THR A 760 70.95 -25.03 -0.38
C THR A 760 71.89 -24.14 -1.22
N PRO A 761 71.54 -22.96 -1.81
CA PRO A 761 70.48 -22.02 -1.43
C PRO A 761 69.74 -21.30 -2.60
N ALA A 762 68.63 -20.62 -2.27
CA ALA A 762 68.22 -19.27 -2.72
C ALA A 762 66.72 -19.09 -2.42
#